data_AF-A0A3R7BEB3-F1
#
_entry.id   AF-A0A3R7BEB3-F1
#
_cell.length_a   1.000
_cell.length_b   1.000
_cell.length_c   1.000
_cell.angle_alpha   90.00
_cell.angle_beta   90.00
_cell.angle_gamma   90.00
#
_symmetry.space_group_name_H-M   'P 1'
#
loop_
_entity.id
_entity.type
_entity.pdbx_description
1 polymer ?
#
loop_
_entity_poly.entity_id
_entity_poly.type
_entity_poly.pdbx_seq_one_letter_code
_entity_poly.pdbx_strand_id
1 'polypeptide(L)'
;MTLQISLTFEFIVQVQLHTLRTIMTTSDLFAAISNGQPELVLTALKLHDVYVNGTKLINRVLYTPLMLAAELGKADIVRILLARPETQVNRVINAKKSPTPLHLASLHGHIDVVKALLDMPQVDVNATMEVVTLNTPVLRRTQAHAALNALLEARKYEMVASFIEKRVEFDVAFQGSLLLEYVAPYLSASGLVYMLSKDLPIMTIEETDFEVRDELAKQLVVVANPDHQFSWAAFLDPSIVQVNDSIAKEAIAMQVVDFFVATLVDSKDKHNRSVLATADQSVAMYLKRQLYFGHRYEIADGPPVHQSATSVVVQATDHGMYSQVFDDYADAADGGGFLNEDKFLSCIQTLHNVTSALLDGKVTIDAFHDLTSVTGTDCMDWLTFRSFCEQTYGPHVQVAIKFVKHHADYLKELECRRGLSCDYVVGLLPNPKNLSVLQSLPLSGTSIDLASYPHALVLPAGSRSLADIFRHERPRPSDTCRYLRQVAAALSHLHNKGLVHGNVTMDNILRYSHVKLIDLAATTKVGTPALGNAKFTSGILPPEMFYMLANDAEYAQYVSYWHTVGGLKDDDLLQPHSNVVVRSFRHLIPDDQDHHMMLPYQLVPSSPAQDAWALGCLMFEMVSGMQLVPTNRDQEILPRFKRMAATWTDEALHKYIHESVLDDVAGELLCKLLVVDPAQRLSMDQVVAHRYFDVQVATTGDDRTREGIVRAAAQRHLLT
;
A
#
# COMPACT_ATOMS: atom_id res chain seq x y z
N MET A 1 82.99 -35.43 -4.95
CA MET A 1 82.97 -34.21 -5.83
C MET A 1 81.62 -33.50 -5.87
N THR A 2 80.53 -34.05 -5.33
CA THR A 2 79.19 -33.43 -5.35
C THR A 2 78.86 -32.56 -4.13
N LEU A 3 79.57 -32.71 -3.00
CA LEU A 3 79.35 -31.90 -1.78
C LEU A 3 80.07 -30.54 -1.80
N GLN A 4 81.06 -30.34 -2.66
CA GLN A 4 81.88 -29.11 -2.69
C GLN A 4 81.31 -28.04 -3.64
N ILE A 5 80.39 -28.42 -4.53
CA ILE A 5 79.66 -27.51 -5.43
C ILE A 5 78.42 -26.93 -4.74
N SER A 6 77.79 -27.67 -3.80
CA SER A 6 76.63 -27.17 -3.04
C SER A 6 77.01 -26.03 -2.08
N LEU A 7 78.13 -26.18 -1.35
CA LEU A 7 78.60 -25.17 -0.40
C LEU A 7 79.09 -23.89 -1.10
N THR A 8 79.63 -23.99 -2.32
CA THR A 8 80.08 -22.81 -3.08
C THR A 8 78.91 -22.09 -3.75
N PHE A 9 77.84 -22.78 -4.15
CA PHE A 9 76.63 -22.14 -4.67
C PHE A 9 75.83 -21.45 -3.55
N GLU A 10 75.69 -22.08 -2.38
CA GLU A 10 75.09 -21.43 -1.20
C GLU A 10 75.92 -20.24 -0.70
N PHE A 11 77.25 -20.33 -0.74
CA PHE A 11 78.13 -19.23 -0.36
C PHE A 11 78.15 -18.11 -1.41
N ILE A 12 78.03 -18.39 -2.70
CA ILE A 12 77.93 -17.36 -3.76
C ILE A 12 76.56 -16.66 -3.72
N VAL A 13 75.46 -17.40 -3.47
CA VAL A 13 74.14 -16.80 -3.25
C VAL A 13 74.14 -15.98 -1.96
N GLN A 14 74.77 -16.46 -0.88
CA GLN A 14 74.93 -15.67 0.35
C GLN A 14 75.85 -14.46 0.16
N VAL A 15 76.92 -14.53 -0.62
CA VAL A 15 77.85 -13.42 -0.86
C VAL A 15 77.28 -12.39 -1.84
N GLN A 16 76.45 -12.79 -2.82
CA GLN A 16 75.66 -11.83 -3.63
C GLN A 16 74.52 -11.19 -2.82
N LEU A 17 73.90 -11.90 -1.87
CA LEU A 17 72.96 -11.32 -0.90
C LEU A 17 73.64 -10.43 0.14
N HIS A 18 74.90 -10.70 0.50
CA HIS A 18 75.66 -9.91 1.47
C HIS A 18 76.28 -8.65 0.86
N THR A 19 76.63 -8.67 -0.44
CA THR A 19 77.11 -7.46 -1.15
C THR A 19 75.98 -6.51 -1.56
N LEU A 20 74.71 -6.95 -1.50
CA LEU A 20 73.52 -6.10 -1.61
C LEU A 20 72.98 -5.60 -0.25
N ARG A 21 73.64 -5.91 0.88
CA ARG A 21 73.45 -5.15 2.14
C ARG A 21 74.19 -3.82 2.10
N THR A 22 74.12 -3.11 0.98
CA THR A 22 74.22 -1.65 1.03
C THR A 22 73.06 -1.23 1.92
N ILE A 23 73.36 -0.56 3.04
CA ILE A 23 72.36 -0.06 3.99
C ILE A 23 71.34 0.70 3.16
N MET A 24 70.18 0.10 2.84
CA MET A 24 69.14 0.80 2.11
C MET A 24 68.61 1.85 3.07
N THR A 25 69.08 3.07 2.88
CA THR A 25 68.68 4.22 3.66
C THR A 25 67.29 4.65 3.23
N THR A 26 66.64 5.53 3.99
CA THR A 26 65.44 6.24 3.53
C THR A 26 65.67 6.92 2.18
N SER A 27 66.91 7.31 1.83
CA SER A 27 67.22 7.86 0.52
C SER A 27 66.99 6.85 -0.63
N ASP A 28 67.32 5.59 -0.41
CA ASP A 28 67.24 4.50 -1.39
C ASP A 28 65.81 4.05 -1.63
N LEU A 29 64.96 4.06 -0.58
CA LEU A 29 63.51 3.87 -0.72
C LEU A 29 62.90 4.91 -1.67
N PHE A 30 63.21 6.20 -1.47
CA PHE A 30 62.69 7.26 -2.34
C PHE A 30 63.23 7.15 -3.77
N ALA A 31 64.48 6.72 -3.97
CA ALA A 31 65.04 6.50 -5.30
C ALA A 31 64.32 5.34 -6.03
N ALA A 32 64.04 4.23 -5.33
CA ALA A 32 63.27 3.12 -5.87
C ALA A 32 61.84 3.55 -6.26
N ILE A 33 61.22 4.44 -5.47
CA ILE A 33 59.90 5.01 -5.77
C ILE A 33 59.95 5.90 -7.02
N SER A 34 60.91 6.82 -7.09
CA SER A 34 61.09 7.70 -8.25
C SER A 34 61.32 6.92 -9.54
N ASN A 35 62.06 5.81 -9.47
CA ASN A 35 62.35 4.94 -10.61
C ASN A 35 61.24 3.92 -10.91
N GLY A 36 60.18 3.84 -10.10
CA GLY A 36 59.07 2.91 -10.30
C GLY A 36 59.46 1.43 -10.13
N GLN A 37 60.29 1.10 -9.15
CA GLN A 37 60.82 -0.26 -8.91
C GLN A 37 60.12 -0.95 -7.72
N PRO A 38 58.95 -1.60 -7.92
CA PRO A 38 58.14 -2.17 -6.83
C PRO A 38 58.88 -3.25 -6.03
N GLU A 39 59.67 -4.11 -6.69
CA GLU A 39 60.43 -5.17 -6.01
C GLU A 39 61.51 -4.62 -5.06
N LEU A 40 62.14 -3.50 -5.43
CA LEU A 40 63.11 -2.83 -4.57
C LEU A 40 62.42 -2.11 -3.41
N VAL A 41 61.24 -1.53 -3.64
CA VAL A 41 60.42 -0.96 -2.56
C VAL A 41 60.01 -2.05 -1.57
N LEU A 42 59.54 -3.21 -2.05
CA LEU A 42 59.17 -4.35 -1.22
C LEU A 42 60.37 -4.86 -0.40
N THR A 43 61.54 -4.97 -1.03
CA THR A 43 62.78 -5.40 -0.36
C THR A 43 63.24 -4.39 0.69
N ALA A 44 63.17 -3.08 0.39
CA ALA A 44 63.50 -2.02 1.32
C ALA A 44 62.59 -2.05 2.56
N LEU A 45 61.28 -2.23 2.38
CA LEU A 45 60.30 -2.26 3.48
C LEU A 45 60.36 -3.53 4.34
N LYS A 46 61.10 -4.57 3.93
CA LYS A 46 61.38 -5.76 4.75
C LYS A 46 62.55 -5.54 5.73
N LEU A 47 63.37 -4.51 5.52
CA LEU A 47 64.51 -4.19 6.38
C LEU A 47 64.05 -3.38 7.59
N HIS A 48 64.48 -3.78 8.80
CA HIS A 48 64.03 -3.17 10.06
C HIS A 48 64.40 -1.67 10.22
N ASP A 49 65.38 -1.17 9.47
CA ASP A 49 65.88 0.20 9.58
C ASP A 49 65.13 1.21 8.66
N VAL A 50 64.23 0.74 7.79
CA VAL A 50 63.50 1.59 6.84
C VAL A 50 62.15 2.00 7.44
N TYR A 51 62.07 3.26 7.87
CA TYR A 51 60.80 3.82 8.34
C TYR A 51 59.89 4.18 7.15
N VAL A 52 58.77 3.44 6.99
CA VAL A 52 57.81 3.59 5.87
C VAL A 52 57.21 5.00 5.73
N ASN A 53 57.14 5.75 6.83
CA ASN A 53 56.67 7.13 6.83
C ASN A 53 57.82 8.16 6.94
N GLY A 54 59.06 7.77 6.64
CA GLY A 54 60.20 8.67 6.64
C GLY A 54 59.99 9.82 5.66
N THR A 55 60.54 11.00 5.93
CA THR A 55 60.31 12.17 5.08
C THR A 55 61.59 12.56 4.33
N LYS A 56 61.49 12.89 3.03
CA LYS A 56 62.64 13.32 2.23
C LYS A 56 62.35 14.64 1.51
N LEU A 57 63.31 15.56 1.56
CA LEU A 57 63.22 16.85 0.87
C LEU A 57 63.56 16.66 -0.61
N ILE A 58 62.59 16.91 -1.49
CA ILE A 58 62.71 16.79 -2.94
C ILE A 58 62.22 18.12 -3.53
N ASN A 59 63.05 18.81 -4.32
CA ASN A 59 62.69 20.08 -4.96
C ASN A 59 62.10 21.13 -4.00
N ARG A 60 62.69 21.26 -2.79
CA ARG A 60 62.26 22.16 -1.70
C ARG A 60 60.90 21.82 -1.07
N VAL A 61 60.31 20.67 -1.42
CA VAL A 61 59.08 20.15 -0.83
C VAL A 61 59.41 18.85 -0.09
N LEU A 62 58.87 18.68 1.11
CA LEU A 62 59.12 17.49 1.93
C LEU A 62 58.01 16.46 1.64
N TYR A 63 58.41 15.24 1.28
CA TYR A 63 57.49 14.14 0.90
C TYR A 63 57.61 12.96 1.86
N THR A 64 56.50 12.23 2.05
CA THR A 64 56.54 10.82 2.47
C THR A 64 56.68 9.90 1.24
N PRO A 65 57.09 8.63 1.41
CA PRO A 65 57.08 7.62 0.35
C PRO A 65 55.73 7.54 -0.36
N LEU A 66 54.64 7.56 0.41
CA LEU A 66 53.27 7.48 -0.11
C LEU A 66 52.88 8.74 -0.89
N MET A 67 53.26 9.94 -0.43
CA MET A 67 53.02 11.19 -1.17
C MET A 67 53.76 11.20 -2.51
N LEU A 68 55.03 10.80 -2.53
CA LEU A 68 55.82 10.74 -3.76
C LEU A 68 55.26 9.69 -4.74
N ALA A 69 54.94 8.50 -4.25
CA ALA A 69 54.34 7.45 -5.07
C ALA A 69 52.99 7.89 -5.65
N ALA A 70 52.21 8.66 -4.86
CA ALA A 70 50.93 9.20 -5.28
C ALA A 70 51.05 10.32 -6.33
N GLU A 71 51.98 11.25 -6.17
CA GLU A 71 52.27 12.30 -7.16
C GLU A 71 52.81 11.74 -8.49
N LEU A 72 53.58 10.66 -8.43
CA LEU A 72 54.16 10.00 -9.60
C LEU A 72 53.22 8.95 -10.24
N GLY A 73 52.03 8.72 -9.69
CA GLY A 73 51.05 7.77 -10.23
C GLY A 73 51.46 6.30 -10.14
N LYS A 74 52.31 5.93 -9.18
CA LYS A 74 52.87 4.57 -9.08
C LYS A 74 51.94 3.65 -8.29
N ALA A 75 50.82 3.22 -8.89
CA ALA A 75 49.78 2.43 -8.24
C ALA A 75 50.29 1.16 -7.54
N ASP A 76 51.19 0.39 -8.17
CA ASP A 76 51.74 -0.84 -7.56
C ASP A 76 52.56 -0.54 -6.30
N ILE A 77 53.34 0.53 -6.33
CA ILE A 77 54.11 0.99 -5.17
C ILE A 77 53.17 1.51 -4.08
N VAL A 78 52.11 2.23 -4.44
CA VAL A 78 51.08 2.69 -3.50
C VAL A 78 50.44 1.48 -2.80
N ARG A 79 50.04 0.45 -3.53
CA ARG A 79 49.49 -0.78 -2.94
C ARG A 79 50.48 -1.47 -1.99
N ILE A 80 51.76 -1.55 -2.37
CA ILE A 80 52.83 -2.10 -1.50
C ILE A 80 52.97 -1.28 -0.21
N LEU A 81 52.93 0.04 -0.29
CA LEU A 81 53.01 0.93 0.86
C LEU A 81 51.77 0.82 1.75
N LEU A 82 50.57 0.78 1.17
CA LEU A 82 49.29 0.68 1.90
C LEU A 82 49.09 -0.69 2.57
N ALA A 83 49.73 -1.75 2.06
CA ALA A 83 49.71 -3.07 2.68
C ALA A 83 50.45 -3.13 4.03
N ARG A 84 51.22 -2.09 4.38
CA ARG A 84 51.92 -1.98 5.67
C ARG A 84 51.00 -1.37 6.73
N PRO A 85 50.74 -2.06 7.86
CA PRO A 85 49.89 -1.53 8.93
C PRO A 85 50.39 -0.21 9.53
N GLU A 86 51.70 0.03 9.46
CA GLU A 86 52.32 1.22 10.04
C GLU A 86 52.19 2.46 9.13
N THR A 87 51.68 2.33 7.91
CA THR A 87 51.57 3.42 6.94
C THR A 87 50.55 4.45 7.36
N GLN A 88 51.00 5.70 7.47
CA GLN A 88 50.15 6.83 7.81
C GLN A 88 49.56 7.44 6.52
N VAL A 89 48.41 6.92 6.10
CA VAL A 89 47.75 7.26 4.82
C VAL A 89 47.46 8.75 4.67
N ASN A 90 47.11 9.44 5.77
CA ASN A 90 46.80 10.87 5.77
C ASN A 90 47.94 11.76 6.26
N ARG A 91 49.17 11.23 6.37
CA ARG A 91 50.26 12.00 6.96
C ARG A 91 50.51 13.26 6.16
N VAL A 92 50.29 14.39 6.82
CA VAL A 92 50.70 15.71 6.36
C VAL A 92 52.05 16.05 6.98
N ILE A 93 52.84 16.84 6.26
CA ILE A 93 54.20 17.17 6.64
C ILE A 93 54.26 18.48 7.42
N ASN A 94 53.47 19.47 7.00
CA ASN A 94 53.31 20.75 7.66
C ASN A 94 51.85 20.93 8.05
N ALA A 95 51.58 21.32 9.29
CA ALA A 95 50.21 21.52 9.79
C ALA A 95 49.40 22.46 8.89
N LYS A 96 48.15 22.08 8.59
CA LYS A 96 47.12 22.76 7.77
C LYS A 96 47.52 23.22 6.35
N LYS A 97 48.75 22.97 5.88
CA LYS A 97 49.31 23.59 4.65
C LYS A 97 49.97 22.65 3.65
N SER A 98 50.03 21.34 3.88
CA SER A 98 50.62 20.39 2.92
C SER A 98 49.58 19.44 2.32
N PRO A 99 49.70 19.09 1.01
CA PRO A 99 48.81 18.12 0.38
C PRO A 99 48.94 16.74 1.04
N THR A 100 47.86 15.97 1.01
CA THR A 100 47.87 14.55 1.39
C THR A 100 48.25 13.72 0.15
N PRO A 101 48.58 12.42 0.30
CA PRO A 101 48.72 11.54 -0.86
C PRO A 101 47.48 11.57 -1.78
N LEU A 102 46.27 11.64 -1.20
CA LEU A 102 45.02 11.73 -1.97
C LEU A 102 44.92 13.03 -2.78
N HIS A 103 45.33 14.18 -2.20
CA HIS A 103 45.42 15.44 -2.93
C HIS A 103 46.37 15.35 -4.13
N LEU A 104 47.57 14.80 -3.93
CA LEU A 104 48.58 14.69 -4.98
C LEU A 104 48.11 13.77 -6.12
N ALA A 105 47.52 12.62 -5.78
CA ALA A 105 46.96 11.70 -6.76
C ALA A 105 45.81 12.35 -7.56
N SER A 106 44.94 13.10 -6.89
CA SER A 106 43.79 13.79 -7.51
C SER A 106 44.23 14.93 -8.42
N LEU A 107 45.16 15.79 -7.97
CA LEU A 107 45.69 16.92 -8.73
C LEU A 107 46.36 16.49 -10.04
N HIS A 108 47.03 15.34 -10.02
CA HIS A 108 47.71 14.78 -11.19
C HIS A 108 46.87 13.77 -11.97
N GLY A 109 45.62 13.51 -11.55
CA GLY A 109 44.70 12.62 -12.26
C GLY A 109 45.07 11.14 -12.24
N HIS A 110 45.80 10.67 -11.22
CA HIS A 110 46.28 9.28 -11.11
C HIS A 110 45.20 8.34 -10.57
N ILE A 111 44.31 7.89 -11.47
CA ILE A 111 43.09 7.14 -11.16
C ILE A 111 43.36 5.90 -10.28
N ASP A 112 44.30 5.04 -10.68
CA ASP A 112 44.58 3.78 -9.97
C ASP A 112 45.11 4.01 -8.55
N VAL A 113 45.81 5.11 -8.34
CA VAL A 113 46.27 5.53 -7.02
C VAL A 113 45.10 6.03 -6.17
N VAL A 114 44.22 6.85 -6.74
CA VAL A 114 43.04 7.37 -6.02
C VAL A 114 42.14 6.21 -5.60
N LYS A 115 41.86 5.23 -6.47
CA LYS A 115 41.11 4.02 -6.12
C LYS A 115 41.76 3.27 -4.95
N ALA A 116 43.06 2.98 -5.06
CA ALA A 116 43.80 2.29 -3.99
C ALA A 116 43.78 3.06 -2.65
N LEU A 117 43.78 4.39 -2.67
CA LEU A 117 43.68 5.22 -1.46
C LEU A 117 42.26 5.22 -0.87
N LEU A 118 41.21 5.28 -1.71
CA LEU A 118 39.80 5.26 -1.27
C LEU A 118 39.35 3.90 -0.70
N ASP A 119 40.04 2.82 -1.05
CA ASP A 119 39.84 1.49 -0.48
C ASP A 119 40.32 1.39 0.98
N MET A 120 41.14 2.34 1.45
CA MET A 120 41.67 2.33 2.81
C MET A 120 40.66 2.96 3.79
N PRO A 121 40.22 2.25 4.85
CA PRO A 121 39.25 2.79 5.80
C PRO A 121 39.74 4.03 6.57
N GLN A 122 41.06 4.16 6.75
CA GLN A 122 41.63 5.29 7.48
C GLN A 122 41.81 6.54 6.62
N VAL A 123 41.54 6.50 5.31
CA VAL A 123 41.76 7.66 4.43
C VAL A 123 40.82 8.81 4.78
N ASP A 124 41.37 10.01 4.95
CA ASP A 124 40.60 11.22 5.18
C ASP A 124 40.31 11.88 3.84
N VAL A 125 39.13 11.57 3.31
CA VAL A 125 38.61 12.12 2.05
C VAL A 125 38.26 13.61 2.14
N ASN A 126 38.09 14.14 3.35
CA ASN A 126 37.73 15.53 3.62
C ASN A 126 38.93 16.40 4.04
N ALA A 127 40.14 15.85 3.96
CA ALA A 127 41.35 16.58 4.28
C ALA A 127 41.43 17.90 3.49
N THR A 128 41.83 18.98 4.16
CA THR A 128 41.90 20.32 3.56
C THR A 128 43.35 20.71 3.25
N MET A 129 43.57 21.51 2.20
CA MET A 129 44.87 22.09 1.88
C MET A 129 44.74 23.53 1.36
N GLU A 130 45.69 24.40 1.71
CA GLU A 130 45.84 25.71 1.05
C GLU A 130 46.62 25.54 -0.26
N VAL A 131 45.97 25.81 -1.39
CA VAL A 131 46.63 25.79 -2.70
C VAL A 131 47.50 27.04 -2.86
N VAL A 132 48.82 26.88 -2.81
CA VAL A 132 49.76 27.92 -3.28
C VAL A 132 50.22 27.54 -4.68
N THR A 133 49.47 27.92 -5.71
CA THR A 133 49.92 27.76 -7.10
C THR A 133 50.51 29.06 -7.64
N LEU A 134 51.73 28.97 -8.17
CA LEU A 134 52.23 29.93 -9.17
C LEU A 134 51.56 29.56 -10.51
N ASN A 135 50.72 30.46 -11.04
CA ASN A 135 50.21 30.51 -12.43
C ASN A 135 48.91 29.76 -12.83
N THR A 136 47.87 29.73 -12.00
CA THR A 136 46.48 29.54 -12.49
C THR A 136 45.52 30.60 -11.91
N PRO A 137 44.88 31.49 -12.71
CA PRO A 137 44.25 32.70 -12.19
C PRO A 137 42.83 32.56 -11.61
N VAL A 138 42.35 31.37 -11.20
CA VAL A 138 40.94 31.20 -10.77
C VAL A 138 40.72 30.47 -9.43
N LEU A 139 41.76 29.96 -8.76
CA LEU A 139 41.60 29.36 -7.41
C LEU A 139 41.58 30.42 -6.29
N ARG A 140 40.56 31.28 -6.28
CA ARG A 140 40.18 32.06 -5.08
C ARG A 140 38.90 31.49 -4.48
N ARG A 141 39.06 30.35 -3.79
CA ARG A 141 38.28 29.84 -2.62
C ARG A 141 38.25 28.31 -2.67
N THR A 142 39.14 27.63 -1.97
CA THR A 142 38.84 26.25 -1.52
C THR A 142 39.54 25.99 -0.20
N GLN A 143 38.85 26.21 0.92
CA GLN A 143 39.27 25.68 2.23
C GLN A 143 38.75 24.25 2.47
N ALA A 144 37.89 23.71 1.59
CA ALA A 144 37.29 22.38 1.69
C ALA A 144 37.32 21.63 0.34
N HIS A 145 37.41 20.29 0.38
CA HIS A 145 37.30 19.35 -0.76
C HIS A 145 38.27 19.55 -1.94
N ALA A 146 39.52 19.95 -1.67
CA ALA A 146 40.48 20.24 -2.74
C ALA A 146 40.77 19.04 -3.66
N ALA A 147 40.77 17.80 -3.13
CA ALA A 147 40.90 16.58 -3.94
C ALA A 147 39.72 16.39 -4.90
N LEU A 148 38.48 16.59 -4.43
CA LEU A 148 37.27 16.53 -5.25
C LEU A 148 37.30 17.59 -6.36
N ASN A 149 37.63 18.83 -6.00
CA ASN A 149 37.69 19.96 -6.94
C ASN A 149 38.75 19.74 -8.04
N ALA A 150 39.91 19.17 -7.70
CA ALA A 150 40.91 18.80 -8.69
C ALA A 150 40.39 17.75 -9.69
N LEU A 151 39.64 16.74 -9.22
CA LEU A 151 39.03 15.72 -10.09
C LEU A 151 37.93 16.32 -10.98
N LEU A 152 37.15 17.27 -10.45
CA LEU A 152 36.14 18.01 -11.20
C LEU A 152 36.76 18.84 -12.33
N GLU A 153 37.83 19.59 -12.05
CA GLU A 153 38.58 20.36 -13.05
C GLU A 153 39.20 19.44 -14.12
N ALA A 154 39.71 18.28 -13.69
CA ALA A 154 40.26 17.26 -14.58
C ALA A 154 39.20 16.42 -15.32
N ARG A 155 37.91 16.70 -15.12
CA ARG A 155 36.75 15.99 -15.71
C ARG A 155 36.78 14.48 -15.46
N LYS A 156 37.19 14.06 -14.27
CA LYS A 156 37.30 12.64 -13.84
C LYS A 156 36.07 12.21 -13.04
N TYR A 157 34.90 12.21 -13.67
CA TYR A 157 33.60 12.07 -13.00
C TYR A 157 33.37 10.72 -12.30
N GLU A 158 33.91 9.61 -12.81
CA GLU A 158 33.85 8.29 -12.13
C GLU A 158 34.50 8.34 -10.73
N MET A 159 35.60 9.08 -10.61
CA MET A 159 36.29 9.24 -9.33
C MET A 159 35.57 10.23 -8.44
N VAL A 160 34.99 11.29 -9.01
CA VAL A 160 34.11 12.20 -8.27
C VAL A 160 32.93 11.42 -7.67
N ALA A 161 32.31 10.51 -8.43
CA ALA A 161 31.26 9.62 -7.93
C ALA A 161 31.76 8.76 -6.75
N SER A 162 32.97 8.21 -6.84
CA SER A 162 33.57 7.43 -5.74
C SER A 162 33.75 8.26 -4.44
N PHE A 163 34.04 9.56 -4.54
CA PHE A 163 34.09 10.46 -3.38
C PHE A 163 32.69 10.72 -2.81
N ILE A 164 31.69 10.92 -3.67
CA ILE A 164 30.30 11.12 -3.27
C ILE A 164 29.76 9.89 -2.53
N GLU A 165 30.10 8.68 -2.99
CA GLU A 165 29.77 7.42 -2.30
C GLU A 165 30.37 7.35 -0.89
N LYS A 166 31.54 7.98 -0.67
CA LYS A 166 32.17 8.13 0.65
C LYS A 166 31.63 9.30 1.47
N ARG A 167 30.52 9.91 1.04
CA ARG A 167 29.81 11.00 1.74
C ARG A 167 30.66 12.27 1.90
N VAL A 168 31.53 12.54 0.93
CA VAL A 168 32.28 13.81 0.82
C VAL A 168 31.30 14.92 0.46
N GLU A 169 31.37 16.07 1.13
CA GLU A 169 30.52 17.22 0.77
C GLU A 169 30.95 17.82 -0.58
N PHE A 170 29.98 18.37 -1.31
CA PHE A 170 30.16 18.88 -2.66
C PHE A 170 29.18 20.03 -2.91
N ASP A 171 29.51 20.87 -3.88
CA ASP A 171 28.59 21.89 -4.39
C ASP A 171 27.63 21.27 -5.41
N VAL A 172 26.33 21.53 -5.25
CA VAL A 172 25.29 21.05 -6.18
C VAL A 172 25.49 21.63 -7.59
N ALA A 173 25.93 22.89 -7.66
CA ALA A 173 26.22 23.58 -8.92
C ALA A 173 27.67 23.34 -9.36
N PHE A 174 27.87 22.97 -10.62
CA PHE A 174 29.18 22.89 -11.24
C PHE A 174 29.16 23.47 -12.67
N GLN A 175 29.98 24.50 -12.90
CA GLN A 175 30.13 25.17 -14.20
C GLN A 175 28.80 25.69 -14.82
N GLY A 176 27.83 26.09 -14.00
CA GLY A 176 26.54 26.60 -14.45
C GLY A 176 25.49 25.52 -14.77
N SER A 177 25.83 24.25 -14.55
CA SER A 177 24.94 23.09 -14.58
C SER A 177 24.89 22.40 -13.21
N LEU A 178 24.05 21.39 -13.07
CA LEU A 178 24.08 20.52 -11.89
C LEU A 178 25.28 19.59 -11.96
N LEU A 179 25.98 19.38 -10.84
CA LEU A 179 27.03 18.37 -10.75
C LEU A 179 26.49 16.98 -11.12
N LEU A 180 25.23 16.71 -10.76
CA LEU A 180 24.51 15.47 -11.03
C LEU A 180 24.53 15.09 -12.52
N GLU A 181 24.43 16.06 -13.44
CA GLU A 181 24.47 15.84 -14.90
C GLU A 181 25.74 15.09 -15.35
N TYR A 182 26.85 15.26 -14.63
CA TYR A 182 28.14 14.70 -15.00
C TYR A 182 28.46 13.37 -14.30
N VAL A 183 27.95 13.18 -13.08
CA VAL A 183 28.34 12.05 -12.21
C VAL A 183 27.29 10.95 -12.11
N ALA A 184 26.03 11.24 -12.42
CA ALA A 184 24.93 10.28 -12.25
C ALA A 184 25.14 8.91 -12.91
N PRO A 185 25.72 8.79 -14.12
CA PRO A 185 25.96 7.48 -14.75
C PRO A 185 26.92 6.57 -13.96
N TYR A 186 27.70 7.12 -13.03
CA TYR A 186 28.73 6.40 -12.26
C TYR A 186 28.31 6.13 -10.80
N LEU A 187 27.13 6.59 -10.38
CA LEU A 187 26.67 6.48 -9.00
C LEU A 187 25.82 5.23 -8.79
N SER A 188 25.91 4.65 -7.59
CA SER A 188 24.93 3.70 -7.08
C SER A 188 23.64 4.41 -6.67
N ALA A 189 22.59 3.62 -6.37
CA ALA A 189 21.35 4.16 -5.82
C ALA A 189 21.60 4.95 -4.52
N SER A 190 22.44 4.44 -3.62
CA SER A 190 22.84 5.11 -2.38
C SER A 190 23.56 6.45 -2.64
N GLY A 191 24.44 6.50 -3.63
CA GLY A 191 25.14 7.72 -4.03
C GLY A 191 24.20 8.78 -4.62
N LEU A 192 23.25 8.36 -5.46
CA LEU A 192 22.21 9.25 -6.00
C LEU A 192 21.33 9.83 -4.89
N VAL A 193 20.86 8.99 -3.96
CA VAL A 193 20.08 9.43 -2.78
C VAL A 193 20.85 10.45 -1.97
N TYR A 194 22.15 10.22 -1.75
CA TYR A 194 22.98 11.21 -1.07
C TYR A 194 23.01 12.55 -1.81
N MET A 195 23.19 12.52 -3.13
CA MET A 195 23.21 13.75 -3.92
C MET A 195 21.87 14.50 -3.89
N LEU A 196 20.79 13.77 -4.14
CA LEU A 196 19.43 14.33 -4.19
C LEU A 196 19.02 14.92 -2.84
N SER A 197 19.40 14.28 -1.73
CA SER A 197 19.13 14.77 -0.37
C SER A 197 19.70 16.16 -0.07
N LYS A 198 20.69 16.63 -0.84
CA LYS A 198 21.29 17.96 -0.69
C LYS A 198 20.52 19.06 -1.42
N ASP A 199 19.61 18.70 -2.32
CA ASP A 199 18.91 19.64 -3.21
C ASP A 199 17.45 19.21 -3.48
N LEU A 200 16.79 18.67 -2.45
CA LEU A 200 15.37 18.33 -2.57
C LEU A 200 14.51 19.59 -2.71
N PRO A 201 13.38 19.53 -3.42
CA PRO A 201 12.43 20.63 -3.56
C PRO A 201 11.66 20.95 -2.26
N ILE A 202 12.01 20.29 -1.16
CA ILE A 202 11.37 20.36 0.14
C ILE A 202 12.41 20.50 1.25
N MET A 203 12.01 21.13 2.36
CA MET A 203 12.79 21.22 3.58
C MET A 203 11.88 21.10 4.81
N THR A 204 12.44 20.65 5.93
CA THR A 204 11.75 20.59 7.21
C THR A 204 12.08 21.80 8.06
N ILE A 205 11.06 22.44 8.65
CA ILE A 205 11.20 23.54 9.61
C ILE A 205 10.63 23.12 10.96
N GLU A 206 11.27 23.55 12.05
CA GLU A 206 10.68 23.46 13.40
C GLU A 206 9.62 24.56 13.52
N GLU A 207 8.38 24.19 13.87
CA GLU A 207 7.30 25.14 14.08
C GLU A 207 7.54 25.88 15.41
N THR A 208 8.30 27.00 15.38
CA THR A 208 8.62 27.78 16.59
C THR A 208 7.71 28.97 16.85
N ASP A 209 6.70 29.22 16.01
CA ASP A 209 5.92 30.48 16.02
C ASP A 209 4.43 30.29 16.25
N PHE A 210 4.03 29.64 17.36
CA PHE A 210 2.78 29.99 18.03
C PHE A 210 2.97 29.83 19.55
N GLU A 211 2.75 30.91 20.29
CA GLU A 211 2.75 30.93 21.77
C GLU A 211 1.63 30.02 22.32
N VAL A 212 1.85 28.72 22.36
CA VAL A 212 1.02 27.80 23.14
C VAL A 212 1.92 27.04 24.09
N ARG A 213 1.71 27.33 25.38
CA ARG A 213 2.28 26.60 26.51
C ARG A 213 1.70 25.19 26.53
N ASP A 214 2.38 24.24 25.91
CA ASP A 214 2.36 22.86 26.39
C ASP A 214 3.60 22.11 25.88
N GLU A 215 4.23 21.32 26.75
CA GLU A 215 5.41 20.50 26.48
C GLU A 215 5.08 19.26 25.61
N LEU A 216 4.24 19.41 24.59
CA LEU A 216 3.86 18.34 23.68
C LEU A 216 4.62 18.49 22.35
N ALA A 217 5.52 17.53 22.10
CA ALA A 217 6.19 17.21 20.84
C ALA A 217 6.37 18.34 19.82
N LYS A 218 7.59 18.86 19.68
CA LYS A 218 8.02 19.68 18.55
C LYS A 218 7.58 19.02 17.23
N GLN A 219 6.61 19.61 16.53
CA GLN A 219 6.11 19.08 15.27
C GLN A 219 6.96 19.67 14.13
N LEU A 220 7.62 18.81 13.36
CA LEU A 220 8.38 19.20 12.17
C LEU A 220 7.40 19.39 11.01
N VAL A 221 7.40 20.57 10.41
CA VAL A 221 6.54 20.90 9.26
C VAL A 221 7.38 20.89 7.98
N VAL A 222 6.78 20.41 6.90
CA VAL A 222 7.42 20.29 5.59
C VAL A 222 6.98 21.46 4.73
N VAL A 223 7.95 22.18 4.19
CA VAL A 223 7.71 23.32 3.31
C VAL A 223 8.50 23.16 2.02
N ALA A 224 8.09 23.86 0.96
CA ALA A 224 8.85 23.94 -0.26
C ALA A 224 10.22 24.59 0.01
N ASN A 225 11.28 24.04 -0.58
CA ASN A 225 12.61 24.64 -0.55
C ASN A 225 12.72 25.62 -1.73
N PRO A 226 12.68 26.95 -1.52
CA PRO A 226 12.75 27.91 -2.63
C PRO A 226 14.14 27.96 -3.29
N ASP A 227 15.18 27.52 -2.57
CA ASP A 227 16.58 27.65 -2.98
C ASP A 227 17.12 26.39 -3.68
N HIS A 228 16.28 25.37 -3.86
CA HIS A 228 16.68 24.16 -4.58
C HIS A 228 17.01 24.46 -6.06
N GLN A 229 17.94 23.70 -6.63
CA GLN A 229 18.43 23.85 -8.00
C GLN A 229 17.82 22.84 -8.96
N PHE A 230 16.66 22.27 -8.59
CA PHE A 230 15.90 21.31 -9.39
C PHE A 230 16.61 19.97 -9.65
N SER A 231 17.54 19.54 -8.77
CA SER A 231 18.24 18.25 -8.94
C SER A 231 17.29 17.06 -9.03
N TRP A 232 16.19 17.06 -8.26
CA TRP A 232 15.17 16.03 -8.32
C TRP A 232 14.47 15.96 -9.69
N ALA A 233 14.09 17.11 -10.24
CA ALA A 233 13.46 17.16 -11.56
C ALA A 233 14.44 16.75 -12.67
N ALA A 234 15.71 17.18 -12.57
CA ALA A 234 16.75 16.81 -13.52
C ALA A 234 17.08 15.31 -13.49
N PHE A 235 17.13 14.70 -12.30
CA PHE A 235 17.31 13.26 -12.11
C PHE A 235 16.25 12.43 -12.84
N LEU A 236 15.00 12.91 -12.82
CA LEU A 236 13.89 12.22 -13.44
C LEU A 236 13.84 12.42 -14.96
N ASP A 237 14.35 13.54 -15.49
CA ASP A 237 14.33 13.87 -16.93
C ASP A 237 15.51 13.20 -17.68
N PRO A 238 15.26 12.15 -18.50
CA PRO A 238 16.31 11.43 -19.22
C PRO A 238 17.00 12.28 -20.30
N SER A 239 16.44 13.44 -20.68
CA SER A 239 17.08 14.39 -21.57
C SER A 239 18.17 15.23 -20.88
N ILE A 240 18.15 15.28 -19.54
CA ILE A 240 19.12 16.01 -18.72
C ILE A 240 20.12 15.04 -18.08
N VAL A 241 19.63 13.99 -17.41
CA VAL A 241 20.47 13.03 -16.68
C VAL A 241 20.20 11.61 -17.15
N GLN A 242 21.25 10.87 -17.51
CA GLN A 242 21.14 9.45 -17.85
C GLN A 242 21.43 8.57 -16.64
N VAL A 243 20.42 7.84 -16.17
CA VAL A 243 20.53 6.84 -15.10
C VAL A 243 19.91 5.54 -15.57
N ASN A 244 20.50 4.41 -15.19
CA ASN A 244 19.89 3.11 -15.42
C ASN A 244 18.53 3.02 -14.68
N ASP A 245 17.48 2.56 -15.38
CA ASP A 245 16.12 2.46 -14.84
C ASP A 245 16.05 1.69 -13.50
N SER A 246 16.81 0.59 -13.34
CA SER A 246 16.85 -0.18 -12.09
C SER A 246 17.46 0.64 -10.94
N ILE A 247 18.55 1.37 -11.22
CA ILE A 247 19.22 2.21 -10.22
C ILE A 247 18.33 3.41 -9.85
N ALA A 248 17.64 4.00 -10.83
CA ALA A 248 16.73 5.12 -10.59
C ALA A 248 15.55 4.69 -9.70
N LYS A 249 14.94 3.52 -9.97
CA LYS A 249 13.85 2.97 -9.15
C LYS A 249 14.30 2.63 -7.74
N GLU A 250 15.49 2.05 -7.58
CA GLU A 250 16.09 1.78 -6.27
C GLU A 250 16.35 3.08 -5.50
N ALA A 251 16.90 4.11 -6.15
CA ALA A 251 17.12 5.42 -5.54
C ALA A 251 15.81 6.07 -5.11
N ILE A 252 14.76 6.01 -5.95
CA ILE A 252 13.41 6.47 -5.58
C ILE A 252 12.90 5.71 -4.35
N ALA A 253 12.99 4.38 -4.33
CA ALA A 253 12.55 3.56 -3.20
C ALA A 253 13.27 3.91 -1.89
N MET A 254 14.56 4.27 -1.96
CA MET A 254 15.36 4.68 -0.80
C MET A 254 15.09 6.12 -0.35
N GLN A 255 14.80 7.02 -1.30
CA GLN A 255 14.62 8.47 -1.05
C GLN A 255 13.19 8.80 -0.61
N VAL A 256 12.22 8.08 -1.15
CA VAL A 256 10.80 8.21 -0.85
C VAL A 256 10.55 7.52 0.49
N VAL A 257 10.74 8.27 1.56
CA VAL A 257 10.22 7.92 2.88
C VAL A 257 8.82 8.55 2.98
N ASP A 258 7.85 7.79 3.48
CA ASP A 258 6.40 8.00 3.34
C ASP A 258 5.87 9.44 3.57
N PHE A 259 6.57 10.28 4.34
CA PHE A 259 6.10 11.61 4.69
C PHE A 259 6.14 12.65 3.55
N PHE A 260 6.87 12.40 2.46
CA PHE A 260 7.18 13.42 1.45
C PHE A 260 6.79 13.08 0.01
N VAL A 261 6.22 11.88 -0.21
CA VAL A 261 6.02 11.30 -1.54
C VAL A 261 5.18 12.21 -2.43
N ALA A 262 4.04 12.69 -1.93
CA ALA A 262 3.13 13.57 -2.65
C ALA A 262 3.83 14.84 -3.14
N THR A 263 4.57 15.52 -2.26
CA THR A 263 5.27 16.75 -2.62
C THR A 263 6.39 16.52 -3.64
N LEU A 264 7.08 15.38 -3.58
CA LEU A 264 8.11 15.02 -4.57
C LEU A 264 7.49 14.68 -5.93
N VAL A 265 6.35 14.00 -5.95
CA VAL A 265 5.62 13.64 -7.18
C VAL A 265 5.02 14.88 -7.86
N ASP A 266 4.48 15.81 -7.07
CA ASP A 266 3.86 17.06 -7.56
C ASP A 266 4.86 18.18 -7.87
N SER A 267 6.15 17.93 -7.62
CA SER A 267 7.21 18.90 -7.88
C SER A 267 7.34 19.23 -9.38
N LYS A 268 7.99 20.35 -9.67
CA LYS A 268 8.14 20.88 -11.02
C LYS A 268 9.58 21.23 -11.32
N ASP A 269 9.94 21.21 -12.59
CA ASP A 269 11.25 21.65 -13.07
C ASP A 269 11.37 23.19 -13.14
N LYS A 270 12.56 23.67 -13.51
CA LYS A 270 12.86 25.09 -13.73
C LYS A 270 11.98 25.79 -14.79
N HIS A 271 11.28 25.01 -15.62
CA HIS A 271 10.36 25.49 -16.65
C HIS A 271 8.89 25.31 -16.24
N ASN A 272 8.62 25.00 -14.97
CA ASN A 272 7.28 24.79 -14.41
C ASN A 272 6.54 23.59 -15.05
N ARG A 273 7.27 22.62 -15.61
CA ARG A 273 6.74 21.33 -16.08
C ARG A 273 6.71 20.35 -14.91
N SER A 274 5.68 19.50 -14.84
CA SER A 274 5.60 18.44 -13.83
C SER A 274 6.70 17.41 -14.05
N VAL A 275 7.31 16.92 -12.96
CA VAL A 275 8.33 15.86 -13.04
C VAL A 275 7.81 14.56 -13.64
N LEU A 276 6.53 14.24 -13.46
CA LEU A 276 5.90 13.07 -14.09
C LEU A 276 5.79 13.20 -15.62
N ALA A 277 5.71 14.43 -16.14
CA ALA A 277 5.61 14.69 -17.57
C ALA A 277 6.98 14.69 -18.27
N THR A 278 8.06 14.97 -17.52
CA THR A 278 9.43 14.98 -18.05
C THR A 278 10.13 13.64 -17.86
N ALA A 279 9.67 12.82 -16.91
CA ALA A 279 10.28 11.53 -16.63
C ALA A 279 10.10 10.49 -17.74
N ASP A 280 11.04 9.56 -17.84
CA ASP A 280 10.84 8.36 -18.64
C ASP A 280 9.59 7.60 -18.18
N GLN A 281 8.84 7.00 -19.12
CA GLN A 281 7.56 6.36 -18.83
C GLN A 281 7.66 5.31 -17.71
N SER A 282 8.74 4.52 -17.69
CA SER A 282 8.95 3.47 -16.68
C SER A 282 9.16 4.06 -15.29
N VAL A 283 10.00 5.08 -15.18
CA VAL A 283 10.32 5.77 -13.91
C VAL A 283 9.13 6.61 -13.43
N ALA A 284 8.44 7.30 -14.34
CA ALA A 284 7.24 8.07 -14.04
C ALA A 284 6.13 7.19 -13.44
N MET A 285 5.89 6.01 -14.04
CA MET A 285 4.92 5.04 -13.52
C MET A 285 5.35 4.51 -12.15
N TYR A 286 6.64 4.22 -11.95
CA TYR A 286 7.14 3.75 -10.66
C TYR A 286 7.00 4.80 -9.56
N LEU A 287 7.32 6.05 -9.87
CA LEU A 287 7.20 7.20 -8.96
C LEU A 287 5.72 7.47 -8.62
N LYS A 288 4.82 7.44 -9.61
CA LYS A 288 3.38 7.60 -9.38
C LYS A 288 2.83 6.50 -8.48
N ARG A 289 3.28 5.24 -8.66
CA ARG A 289 2.89 4.11 -7.81
C ARG A 289 3.28 4.28 -6.34
N GLN A 290 4.26 5.12 -6.01
CA GLN A 290 4.58 5.42 -4.61
C GLN A 290 3.44 6.14 -3.88
N LEU A 291 2.51 6.79 -4.59
CA LEU A 291 1.31 7.41 -4.01
C LEU A 291 0.18 6.43 -3.75
N TYR A 292 0.24 5.25 -4.38
CA TYR A 292 -0.87 4.31 -4.36
C TYR A 292 -0.83 3.50 -3.08
N PHE A 293 -1.99 3.24 -2.49
CA PHE A 293 -2.10 2.36 -1.33
C PHE A 293 -1.58 0.97 -1.72
N GLY A 294 -0.62 0.45 -0.93
CA GLY A 294 0.08 -0.79 -1.25
C GLY A 294 0.82 -0.77 -2.59
N HIS A 295 1.21 0.42 -3.07
CA HIS A 295 1.85 0.68 -4.38
C HIS A 295 1.01 0.28 -5.60
N ARG A 296 -0.30 0.09 -5.42
CA ARG A 296 -1.18 -0.51 -6.42
C ARG A 296 -2.54 0.16 -6.55
N TYR A 297 -3.14 0.55 -5.42
CA TYR A 297 -4.50 1.07 -5.39
C TYR A 297 -4.49 2.60 -5.33
N GLU A 298 -4.94 3.23 -6.40
CA GLU A 298 -5.19 4.68 -6.44
C GLU A 298 -6.57 4.92 -5.82
N ILE A 299 -6.61 5.34 -4.55
CA ILE A 299 -7.87 5.63 -3.84
C ILE A 299 -8.52 6.85 -4.48
N ALA A 300 -9.80 6.76 -4.81
CA ALA A 300 -10.55 7.84 -5.41
C ALA A 300 -10.71 9.02 -4.44
N ASP A 301 -10.62 10.24 -4.95
CA ASP A 301 -10.91 11.45 -4.18
C ASP A 301 -12.40 11.53 -3.81
N GLY A 302 -12.67 12.01 -2.59
CA GLY A 302 -14.03 12.30 -2.13
C GLY A 302 -14.46 11.49 -0.90
N PRO A 303 -15.73 11.63 -0.49
CA PRO A 303 -16.23 10.93 0.69
C PRO A 303 -16.25 9.41 0.46
N PRO A 304 -16.09 8.62 1.53
CA PRO A 304 -16.18 7.18 1.43
C PRO A 304 -17.59 6.75 0.96
N VAL A 305 -17.65 5.62 0.26
CA VAL A 305 -18.91 4.98 -0.15
C VAL A 305 -19.72 4.58 1.09
N HIS A 306 -19.03 4.14 2.14
CA HIS A 306 -19.64 3.80 3.42
C HIS A 306 -18.69 4.19 4.56
N GLN A 307 -19.25 4.72 5.65
CA GLN A 307 -18.51 5.01 6.87
C GLN A 307 -19.31 4.55 8.09
N SER A 308 -18.61 3.89 9.01
CA SER A 308 -19.12 3.55 10.34
C SER A 308 -17.99 3.53 11.37
N ALA A 309 -18.34 3.31 12.64
CA ALA A 309 -17.36 3.23 13.73
C ALA A 309 -16.34 2.07 13.56
N THR A 310 -16.67 1.03 12.79
CA THR A 310 -15.89 -0.20 12.66
C THR A 310 -15.34 -0.46 11.25
N SER A 311 -15.85 0.24 10.24
CA SER A 311 -15.36 0.10 8.86
C SER A 311 -15.60 1.33 8.00
N VAL A 312 -14.73 1.49 7.00
CA VAL A 312 -14.80 2.52 5.95
C VAL A 312 -14.61 1.84 4.60
N VAL A 313 -15.46 2.16 3.62
CA VAL A 313 -15.37 1.61 2.25
C VAL A 313 -15.11 2.76 1.29
N VAL A 314 -14.05 2.63 0.48
CA VAL A 314 -13.67 3.61 -0.55
C VAL A 314 -13.64 2.96 -1.92
N GLN A 315 -13.86 3.75 -2.97
CA GLN A 315 -13.54 3.31 -4.33
C GLN A 315 -12.06 3.51 -4.60
N ALA A 316 -11.48 2.61 -5.38
CA ALA A 316 -10.09 2.72 -5.82
C ALA A 316 -9.92 2.13 -7.22
N THR A 317 -8.89 2.60 -7.91
CA THR A 317 -8.45 2.05 -9.18
C THR A 317 -7.27 1.10 -8.94
N ASP A 318 -7.39 -0.14 -9.38
CA ASP A 318 -6.35 -1.15 -9.29
C ASP A 318 -5.46 -1.13 -10.55
N HIS A 319 -4.17 -0.80 -10.35
CA HIS A 319 -3.14 -0.72 -11.40
C HIS A 319 -2.28 -1.99 -11.54
N GLY A 320 -2.53 -3.02 -10.73
CA GLY A 320 -1.73 -4.25 -10.65
C GLY A 320 -2.52 -5.54 -10.87
N MET A 321 -3.84 -5.47 -11.06
CA MET A 321 -4.71 -6.65 -11.18
C MET A 321 -4.24 -7.63 -12.25
N TYR A 322 -4.04 -7.17 -13.50
CA TYR A 322 -3.64 -8.06 -14.59
C TYR A 322 -2.26 -8.68 -14.36
N SER A 323 -1.32 -7.92 -13.79
CA SER A 323 0.02 -8.42 -13.46
C SER A 323 -0.05 -9.51 -12.42
N GLN A 324 -0.81 -9.29 -11.33
CA GLN A 324 -0.96 -10.30 -10.29
C GLN A 324 -1.63 -11.56 -10.83
N VAL A 325 -2.72 -11.42 -11.60
CA VAL A 325 -3.40 -12.58 -12.18
C VAL A 325 -2.46 -13.33 -13.13
N PHE A 326 -1.67 -12.62 -13.94
CA PHE A 326 -0.66 -13.27 -14.78
C PHE A 326 0.35 -14.05 -13.94
N ASP A 327 0.96 -13.41 -12.93
CA ASP A 327 1.98 -14.01 -12.07
C ASP A 327 1.46 -15.21 -11.26
N ASP A 328 0.19 -15.18 -10.86
CA ASP A 328 -0.46 -16.27 -10.10
C ASP A 328 -0.62 -17.56 -10.92
N TYR A 329 -0.71 -17.47 -12.25
CA TYR A 329 -0.93 -18.62 -13.14
C TYR A 329 0.24 -18.92 -14.09
N ALA A 330 1.10 -17.96 -14.39
CA ALA A 330 2.19 -18.12 -15.35
C ALA A 330 3.19 -19.19 -14.92
N ASP A 331 3.72 -19.94 -15.89
CA ASP A 331 4.90 -20.79 -15.66
C ASP A 331 6.16 -19.94 -15.62
N ALA A 332 7.09 -20.30 -14.74
CA ALA A 332 8.40 -19.66 -14.69
C ALA A 332 9.22 -20.01 -15.94
N ALA A 333 9.76 -18.99 -16.62
CA ALA A 333 10.74 -19.13 -17.71
C ALA A 333 11.85 -18.09 -17.60
N ASP A 334 12.99 -18.41 -18.21
CA ASP A 334 14.08 -17.46 -18.46
C ASP A 334 13.59 -16.38 -19.43
N GLY A 335 13.31 -15.17 -18.92
CA GLY A 335 12.86 -14.02 -19.72
C GLY A 335 11.46 -13.49 -19.40
N GLY A 336 10.80 -14.03 -18.37
CA GLY A 336 9.43 -13.65 -17.98
C GLY A 336 8.47 -14.82 -18.12
N GLY A 337 7.45 -14.89 -17.26
CA GLY A 337 6.53 -16.02 -17.25
C GLY A 337 5.68 -16.11 -18.53
N PHE A 338 5.04 -17.26 -18.76
CA PHE A 338 4.16 -17.49 -19.91
C PHE A 338 2.88 -18.25 -19.52
N LEU A 339 1.82 -18.07 -20.31
CA LEU A 339 0.53 -18.74 -20.16
C LEU A 339 0.29 -19.69 -21.34
N ASN A 340 -0.07 -20.94 -21.02
CA ASN A 340 -0.71 -21.84 -21.98
C ASN A 340 -2.23 -21.58 -22.00
N GLU A 341 -2.96 -22.27 -22.88
CA GLU A 341 -4.41 -22.10 -23.04
C GLU A 341 -5.18 -22.31 -21.72
N ASP A 342 -4.93 -23.41 -21.01
CA ASP A 342 -5.61 -23.73 -19.74
C ASP A 342 -5.38 -22.66 -18.65
N LYS A 343 -4.16 -22.14 -18.56
CA LYS A 343 -3.79 -21.09 -17.62
C LYS A 343 -4.37 -19.75 -18.01
N PHE A 344 -4.39 -19.43 -19.31
CA PHE A 344 -5.09 -18.26 -19.82
C PHE A 344 -6.57 -18.31 -19.45
N LEU A 345 -7.25 -19.44 -19.66
CA LEU A 345 -8.65 -19.61 -19.25
C LEU A 345 -8.84 -19.43 -17.74
N SER A 346 -7.90 -19.89 -16.92
CA SER A 346 -7.91 -19.68 -15.46
C SER A 346 -7.76 -18.20 -15.09
N CYS A 347 -6.89 -17.45 -15.79
CA CYS A 347 -6.77 -16.00 -15.65
C CYS A 347 -8.09 -15.30 -16.00
N ILE A 348 -8.70 -15.66 -17.13
CA ILE A 348 -9.97 -15.07 -17.58
C ILE A 348 -11.10 -15.36 -16.60
N GLN A 349 -11.19 -16.58 -16.09
CA GLN A 349 -12.19 -16.93 -15.08
C GLN A 349 -12.04 -16.07 -13.81
N THR A 350 -10.81 -15.81 -13.39
CA THR A 350 -10.53 -14.91 -12.27
C THR A 350 -10.97 -13.48 -12.59
N LEU A 351 -10.56 -12.93 -13.74
CA LEU A 351 -10.89 -11.57 -14.16
C LEU A 351 -12.38 -11.34 -14.39
N HIS A 352 -13.10 -12.34 -14.88
CA HIS A 352 -14.54 -12.29 -15.08
C HIS A 352 -15.32 -12.07 -13.77
N ASN A 353 -14.86 -12.70 -12.69
CA ASN A 353 -15.41 -12.48 -11.35
C ASN A 353 -15.13 -11.06 -10.83
N VAL A 354 -14.14 -10.36 -11.41
CA VAL A 354 -13.71 -9.02 -11.01
C VAL A 354 -14.43 -7.93 -11.81
N THR A 355 -14.45 -8.03 -13.14
CA THR A 355 -14.81 -6.91 -14.03
C THR A 355 -16.28 -6.90 -14.44
N SER A 356 -17.05 -7.94 -14.09
CA SER A 356 -18.45 -8.15 -14.50
C SER A 356 -18.71 -8.19 -16.01
N ALA A 357 -17.65 -8.11 -16.82
CA ALA A 357 -17.71 -8.22 -18.27
C ALA A 357 -17.74 -9.70 -18.67
N LEU A 358 -18.88 -10.15 -19.16
CA LEU A 358 -19.05 -11.52 -19.64
C LEU A 358 -18.49 -11.69 -21.06
N LEU A 359 -17.38 -12.42 -21.18
CA LEU A 359 -16.96 -13.01 -22.45
C LEU A 359 -17.53 -14.42 -22.57
N ASP A 360 -17.95 -14.78 -23.78
CA ASP A 360 -18.33 -16.15 -24.13
C ASP A 360 -17.08 -17.04 -24.11
N GLY A 361 -17.18 -18.22 -23.49
CA GLY A 361 -16.08 -19.18 -23.38
C GLY A 361 -15.51 -19.65 -24.72
N LYS A 362 -16.32 -19.63 -25.78
CA LYS A 362 -15.85 -19.93 -27.14
C LYS A 362 -15.02 -18.78 -27.72
N VAL A 363 -15.47 -17.54 -27.50
CA VAL A 363 -14.77 -16.32 -27.94
C VAL A 363 -13.41 -16.18 -27.25
N THR A 364 -13.27 -16.65 -26.00
CA THR A 364 -12.00 -16.60 -25.28
C THR A 364 -10.95 -17.58 -25.79
N ILE A 365 -11.36 -18.78 -26.22
CA ILE A 365 -10.43 -19.77 -26.80
C ILE A 365 -9.97 -19.30 -28.19
N ASP A 366 -10.91 -18.85 -29.02
CA ASP A 366 -10.60 -18.29 -30.34
C ASP A 366 -9.61 -17.11 -30.22
N ALA A 367 -9.84 -16.21 -29.25
CA ALA A 367 -8.94 -15.09 -28.97
C ALA A 367 -7.52 -15.54 -28.54
N PHE A 368 -7.39 -16.60 -27.74
CA PHE A 368 -6.08 -17.14 -27.37
C PHE A 368 -5.31 -17.62 -28.61
N HIS A 369 -5.95 -18.42 -29.46
CA HIS A 369 -5.33 -18.94 -30.68
C HIS A 369 -4.98 -17.83 -31.68
N ASP A 370 -5.86 -16.83 -31.84
CA ASP A 370 -5.59 -15.70 -32.72
C ASP A 370 -4.35 -14.92 -32.25
N LEU A 371 -4.24 -14.62 -30.95
CA LEU A 371 -3.11 -13.86 -30.40
C LEU A 371 -1.79 -14.64 -30.45
N THR A 372 -1.82 -15.94 -30.15
CA THR A 372 -0.64 -16.82 -30.17
C THR A 372 -0.16 -17.16 -31.58
N SER A 373 -1.08 -17.20 -32.55
CA SER A 373 -0.73 -17.38 -33.97
C SER A 373 0.05 -16.19 -34.53
N VAL A 374 -0.20 -14.98 -34.04
CA VAL A 374 0.52 -13.75 -34.45
C VAL A 374 1.96 -13.75 -33.95
N THR A 375 2.20 -14.29 -32.74
CA THR A 375 3.54 -14.39 -32.16
C THR A 375 4.30 -15.64 -32.62
N GLY A 376 3.59 -16.62 -33.19
CA GLY A 376 4.16 -17.90 -33.65
C GLY A 376 4.56 -18.83 -32.51
N THR A 377 3.98 -18.65 -31.32
CA THR A 377 4.28 -19.40 -30.09
C THR A 377 3.02 -20.09 -29.58
N ASP A 378 3.10 -21.32 -29.07
CA ASP A 378 1.95 -21.99 -28.42
C ASP A 378 1.65 -21.44 -26.99
N CYS A 379 2.25 -20.31 -26.64
CA CYS A 379 2.14 -19.68 -25.33
C CYS A 379 2.06 -18.15 -25.46
N MET A 380 1.43 -17.54 -24.47
CA MET A 380 1.20 -16.10 -24.37
C MET A 380 2.12 -15.47 -23.33
N ASP A 381 2.84 -14.42 -23.70
CA ASP A 381 3.69 -13.64 -22.80
C ASP A 381 2.91 -12.55 -22.05
N TRP A 382 3.59 -11.88 -21.11
CA TRP A 382 2.99 -10.80 -20.31
C TRP A 382 2.48 -9.63 -21.16
N LEU A 383 3.23 -9.20 -22.17
CA LEU A 383 2.87 -8.04 -22.98
C LEU A 383 1.60 -8.28 -23.80
N THR A 384 1.49 -9.47 -24.39
CA THR A 384 0.32 -9.90 -25.16
C THR A 384 -0.89 -10.05 -24.26
N PHE A 385 -0.73 -10.72 -23.11
CA PHE A 385 -1.81 -10.87 -22.12
C PHE A 385 -2.31 -9.52 -21.61
N ARG A 386 -1.39 -8.61 -21.28
CA ARG A 386 -1.72 -7.24 -20.84
C ARG A 386 -2.53 -6.51 -21.91
N SER A 387 -2.07 -6.52 -23.16
CA SER A 387 -2.77 -5.83 -24.25
C SER A 387 -4.18 -6.37 -24.46
N PHE A 388 -4.34 -7.71 -24.41
CA PHE A 388 -5.65 -8.35 -24.46
C PHE A 388 -6.55 -7.86 -23.31
N CYS A 389 -6.05 -7.85 -22.07
CA CYS A 389 -6.83 -7.41 -20.91
C CYS A 389 -7.23 -5.94 -21.01
N GLU A 390 -6.31 -5.06 -21.41
CA GLU A 390 -6.58 -3.62 -21.56
C GLU A 390 -7.63 -3.33 -22.64
N GLN A 391 -7.61 -4.07 -23.74
CA GLN A 391 -8.61 -3.94 -24.81
C GLN A 391 -9.99 -4.48 -24.40
N THR A 392 -10.00 -5.57 -23.63
CA THR A 392 -11.22 -6.31 -23.28
C THR A 392 -11.94 -5.73 -22.07
N TYR A 393 -11.19 -5.37 -21.03
CA TYR A 393 -11.70 -4.95 -19.73
C TYR A 393 -11.40 -3.49 -19.41
N GLY A 394 -10.58 -2.83 -20.24
CA GLY A 394 -10.10 -1.47 -20.01
C GLY A 394 -8.74 -1.41 -19.32
N PRO A 395 -8.09 -0.23 -19.32
CA PRO A 395 -6.72 -0.05 -18.83
C PRO A 395 -6.60 -0.22 -17.31
N HIS A 396 -7.69 -0.01 -16.58
CA HIS A 396 -7.69 -0.10 -15.12
C HIS A 396 -8.96 -0.76 -14.60
N VAL A 397 -8.82 -1.49 -13.50
CA VAL A 397 -9.94 -2.20 -12.86
C VAL A 397 -10.45 -1.37 -11.69
N GLN A 398 -11.73 -1.06 -11.69
CA GLN A 398 -12.37 -0.41 -10.55
C GLN A 398 -12.64 -1.42 -9.43
N VAL A 399 -12.22 -1.09 -8.22
CA VAL A 399 -12.40 -1.93 -7.03
C VAL A 399 -12.97 -1.10 -5.87
N ALA A 400 -13.55 -1.79 -4.90
CA ALA A 400 -13.90 -1.22 -3.61
C ALA A 400 -12.94 -1.78 -2.55
N ILE A 401 -12.40 -0.92 -1.69
CA ILE A 401 -11.56 -1.34 -0.57
C ILE A 401 -12.32 -1.07 0.72
N LYS A 402 -12.60 -2.13 1.47
CA LYS A 402 -13.21 -2.07 2.79
C LYS A 402 -12.11 -2.15 3.84
N PHE A 403 -11.88 -1.03 4.52
CA PHE A 403 -11.00 -0.93 5.68
C PHE A 403 -11.79 -1.26 6.94
N VAL A 404 -11.22 -2.11 7.80
CA VAL A 404 -11.84 -2.67 9.00
C VAL A 404 -10.97 -2.35 10.22
N LYS A 405 -11.62 -1.91 11.30
CA LYS A 405 -10.96 -1.44 12.53
C LYS A 405 -10.38 -2.57 13.36
N HIS A 406 -11.14 -3.65 13.53
CA HIS A 406 -10.78 -4.74 14.42
C HIS A 406 -10.37 -5.98 13.63
N HIS A 407 -9.25 -6.58 14.01
CA HIS A 407 -8.72 -7.79 13.37
C HIS A 407 -9.70 -8.98 13.42
N ALA A 408 -10.46 -9.12 14.52
CA ALA A 408 -11.45 -10.19 14.67
C ALA A 408 -12.57 -10.08 13.62
N ASP A 409 -13.06 -8.87 13.35
CA ASP A 409 -14.10 -8.61 12.34
C ASP A 409 -13.58 -8.89 10.93
N TYR A 410 -12.33 -8.52 10.66
CA TYR A 410 -11.64 -8.83 9.40
C TYR A 410 -11.54 -10.35 9.18
N LEU A 411 -11.06 -11.10 10.17
CA LEU A 411 -10.98 -12.56 10.08
C LEU A 411 -12.34 -13.23 9.91
N LYS A 412 -13.36 -12.74 10.64
CA LYS A 412 -14.73 -13.22 10.52
C LYS A 412 -15.26 -13.04 9.10
N GLU A 413 -15.03 -11.87 8.50
CA GLU A 413 -15.46 -11.60 7.13
C GLU A 413 -14.74 -12.51 6.11
N LEU A 414 -13.46 -12.82 6.31
CA LEU A 414 -12.75 -13.81 5.51
C LEU A 414 -13.34 -15.22 5.67
N GLU A 415 -13.61 -15.66 6.90
CA GLU A 415 -14.11 -17.00 7.20
C GLU A 415 -15.53 -17.21 6.67
N CYS A 416 -16.43 -16.26 6.88
CA CYS A 416 -17.82 -16.33 6.42
C CYS A 416 -17.94 -16.38 4.89
N ARG A 417 -16.99 -15.77 4.14
CA ARG A 417 -16.97 -15.83 2.68
C ARG A 417 -16.46 -17.16 2.13
N ARG A 418 -15.78 -17.99 2.93
CA ARG A 418 -15.21 -19.26 2.45
C ARG A 418 -16.30 -20.22 2.00
N GLY A 419 -16.18 -20.69 0.75
CA GLY A 419 -17.11 -21.65 0.18
C GLY A 419 -18.47 -21.08 -0.24
N LEU A 420 -18.64 -19.75 -0.23
CA LEU A 420 -19.79 -19.08 -0.83
C LEU A 420 -19.58 -18.86 -2.33
N SER A 421 -20.65 -18.97 -3.13
CA SER A 421 -20.57 -18.69 -4.56
C SER A 421 -20.51 -17.19 -4.80
N CYS A 422 -19.62 -16.79 -5.71
CA CYS A 422 -19.49 -15.41 -6.15
C CYS A 422 -20.72 -14.90 -6.92
N ASP A 423 -21.65 -15.77 -7.32
CA ASP A 423 -22.91 -15.39 -7.96
C ASP A 423 -23.88 -14.69 -7.00
N TYR A 424 -23.84 -15.07 -5.72
CA TYR A 424 -24.77 -14.60 -4.69
C TYR A 424 -24.15 -13.60 -3.72
N VAL A 425 -22.86 -13.78 -3.42
CA VAL A 425 -22.11 -12.96 -2.48
C VAL A 425 -20.89 -12.40 -3.18
N VAL A 426 -20.55 -11.15 -2.91
CA VAL A 426 -19.36 -10.55 -3.51
C VAL A 426 -18.09 -11.29 -3.06
N GLY A 427 -17.30 -11.77 -4.02
CA GLY A 427 -16.03 -12.45 -3.77
C GLY A 427 -14.92 -11.49 -3.34
N LEU A 428 -13.85 -12.03 -2.74
CA LEU A 428 -12.63 -11.27 -2.47
C LEU A 428 -11.76 -11.27 -3.73
N LEU A 429 -11.12 -10.14 -4.01
CA LEU A 429 -10.18 -10.02 -5.12
C LEU A 429 -8.75 -10.41 -4.69
N PRO A 430 -7.94 -10.94 -5.64
CA PRO A 430 -6.50 -11.08 -5.43
C PRO A 430 -5.89 -9.73 -5.03
N ASN A 431 -5.12 -9.74 -3.94
CA ASN A 431 -4.41 -8.57 -3.45
C ASN A 431 -3.03 -8.95 -2.91
N PRO A 432 -2.11 -7.98 -2.72
CA PRO A 432 -0.78 -8.24 -2.19
C PRO A 432 -0.85 -8.82 -0.77
N LYS A 433 0.02 -9.79 -0.47
CA LYS A 433 0.17 -10.31 0.89
C LYS A 433 0.55 -9.16 1.83
N ASN A 434 -0.15 -9.04 2.96
CA ASN A 434 0.02 -7.99 3.98
C ASN A 434 -0.45 -6.58 3.56
N LEU A 435 -1.54 -6.47 2.80
CA LEU A 435 -2.21 -5.19 2.57
C LEU A 435 -2.81 -4.64 3.88
N SER A 436 -2.00 -3.92 4.64
CA SER A 436 -2.37 -3.28 5.90
C SER A 436 -1.99 -1.81 5.89
N VAL A 437 -2.79 -0.99 6.58
CA VAL A 437 -2.45 0.43 6.77
C VAL A 437 -1.48 0.52 7.95
N LEU A 438 -0.20 0.70 7.65
CA LEU A 438 0.88 0.75 8.65
C LEU A 438 1.17 2.18 9.15
N GLN A 439 0.67 3.20 8.44
CA GLN A 439 0.96 4.61 8.69
C GLN A 439 -0.26 5.48 8.34
N SER A 440 -0.22 6.77 8.69
CA SER A 440 -1.30 7.72 8.38
C SER A 440 -1.64 7.70 6.89
N LEU A 441 -2.93 7.56 6.59
CA LEU A 441 -3.48 7.53 5.26
C LEU A 441 -4.75 8.39 5.25
N PRO A 442 -4.61 9.72 5.23
CA PRO A 442 -5.74 10.63 5.24
C PRO A 442 -6.53 10.50 3.94
N LEU A 443 -7.85 10.38 4.07
CA LEU A 443 -8.74 10.35 2.90
C LEU A 443 -9.02 11.79 2.44
N SER A 444 -8.57 12.07 1.21
CA SER A 444 -8.68 13.37 0.55
C SER A 444 -10.08 14.00 0.67
N GLY A 445 -10.14 15.24 1.13
CA GLY A 445 -11.39 15.99 1.30
C GLY A 445 -12.23 15.59 2.54
N THR A 446 -11.70 14.77 3.44
CA THR A 446 -12.37 14.37 4.69
C THR A 446 -11.44 14.48 5.91
N SER A 447 -12.01 14.36 7.11
CA SER A 447 -11.24 14.26 8.36
C SER A 447 -10.86 12.82 8.73
N ILE A 448 -11.08 11.85 7.84
CA ILE A 448 -10.91 10.43 8.11
C ILE A 448 -9.46 10.03 7.81
N ASP A 449 -8.79 9.44 8.81
CA ASP A 449 -7.52 8.74 8.60
C ASP A 449 -7.78 7.22 8.55
N LEU A 450 -7.51 6.62 7.39
CA LEU A 450 -7.68 5.18 7.16
C LEU A 450 -6.72 4.34 8.00
N ALA A 451 -5.67 4.92 8.59
CA ALA A 451 -4.81 4.25 9.58
C ALA A 451 -5.57 3.79 10.83
N SER A 452 -6.72 4.42 11.13
CA SER A 452 -7.63 3.96 12.18
C SER A 452 -8.32 2.63 11.86
N TYR A 453 -8.19 2.13 10.63
CA TYR A 453 -8.82 0.93 10.09
C TYR A 453 -7.77 0.04 9.40
N PRO A 454 -6.86 -0.59 10.16
CA PRO A 454 -5.61 -1.14 9.62
C PRO A 454 -5.77 -2.34 8.69
N HIS A 455 -6.93 -3.01 8.67
CA HIS A 455 -7.15 -4.22 7.89
C HIS A 455 -7.96 -3.92 6.62
N ALA A 456 -7.44 -4.26 5.44
CA ALA A 456 -8.10 -3.98 4.16
C ALA A 456 -8.60 -5.25 3.45
N LEU A 457 -9.81 -5.17 2.91
CA LEU A 457 -10.41 -6.18 2.02
C LEU A 457 -10.66 -5.55 0.66
N VAL A 458 -10.18 -6.20 -0.40
CA VAL A 458 -10.38 -5.74 -1.78
C VAL A 458 -11.54 -6.51 -2.41
N LEU A 459 -12.52 -5.76 -2.93
CA LEU A 459 -13.79 -6.26 -3.45
C LEU A 459 -14.00 -5.72 -4.88
N PRO A 460 -14.71 -6.44 -5.76
CA PRO A 460 -15.23 -5.88 -7.00
C PRO A 460 -16.00 -4.57 -6.74
N ALA A 461 -15.86 -3.59 -7.63
CA ALA A 461 -16.70 -2.39 -7.57
C ALA A 461 -18.10 -2.69 -8.13
N GLY A 462 -19.13 -2.55 -7.30
CA GLY A 462 -20.52 -2.62 -7.76
C GLY A 462 -21.05 -1.26 -8.20
N SER A 463 -22.18 -1.27 -8.91
CA SER A 463 -22.74 -0.05 -9.51
C SER A 463 -23.48 0.82 -8.48
N ARG A 464 -24.55 0.29 -7.87
CA ARG A 464 -25.42 1.00 -6.92
C ARG A 464 -26.01 0.03 -5.90
N SER A 465 -26.26 0.53 -4.69
CA SER A 465 -27.00 -0.22 -3.67
C SER A 465 -28.46 -0.36 -4.09
N LEU A 466 -29.15 -1.36 -3.55
CA LEU A 466 -30.59 -1.50 -3.78
C LEU A 466 -31.35 -0.30 -3.20
N ALA A 467 -30.82 0.32 -2.13
CA ALA A 467 -31.38 1.54 -1.56
C ALA A 467 -31.31 2.72 -2.54
N ASP A 468 -30.19 2.88 -3.24
CA ASP A 468 -30.02 3.91 -4.25
C ASP A 468 -30.88 3.66 -5.48
N ILE A 469 -30.98 2.40 -5.92
CA ILE A 469 -31.86 1.99 -7.02
C ILE A 469 -33.32 2.30 -6.67
N PHE A 470 -33.75 1.93 -5.47
CA PHE A 470 -35.11 2.18 -5.01
C PHE A 470 -35.45 3.67 -4.97
N ARG A 471 -34.58 4.49 -4.36
CA ARG A 471 -34.80 5.94 -4.19
C ARG A 471 -34.71 6.72 -5.50
N HIS A 472 -33.71 6.43 -6.33
CA HIS A 472 -33.36 7.27 -7.48
C HIS A 472 -33.82 6.69 -8.82
N GLU A 473 -33.80 5.38 -9.00
CA GLU A 473 -34.20 4.74 -10.27
C GLU A 473 -35.67 4.32 -10.28
N ARG A 474 -36.27 4.10 -9.10
CA ARG A 474 -37.69 3.73 -8.93
C ARG A 474 -38.06 2.51 -9.78
N PRO A 475 -37.57 1.31 -9.41
CA PRO A 475 -37.70 0.11 -10.21
C PRO A 475 -39.17 -0.22 -10.49
N ARG A 476 -39.45 -0.76 -11.68
CA ARG A 476 -40.79 -1.26 -12.03
C ARG A 476 -41.12 -2.49 -11.18
N PRO A 477 -42.40 -2.83 -10.99
CA PRO A 477 -42.79 -4.02 -10.24
C PRO A 477 -42.10 -5.32 -10.69
N SER A 478 -41.89 -5.50 -12.01
CA SER A 478 -41.15 -6.65 -12.55
C SER A 478 -39.66 -6.65 -12.18
N ASP A 479 -39.04 -5.48 -12.11
CA ASP A 479 -37.66 -5.32 -11.66
C ASP A 479 -37.55 -5.59 -10.15
N THR A 480 -38.49 -5.07 -9.35
CA THR A 480 -38.60 -5.37 -7.91
C THR A 480 -38.74 -6.86 -7.64
N CYS A 481 -39.67 -7.53 -8.33
CA CYS A 481 -39.84 -8.99 -8.26
C CYS A 481 -38.54 -9.74 -8.59
N ARG A 482 -37.84 -9.32 -9.65
CA ARG A 482 -36.54 -9.91 -10.03
C ARG A 482 -35.47 -9.72 -8.94
N TYR A 483 -35.35 -8.51 -8.38
CA TYR A 483 -34.37 -8.25 -7.31
C TYR A 483 -34.68 -9.06 -6.05
N LEU A 484 -35.93 -9.08 -5.61
CA LEU A 484 -36.37 -9.86 -4.45
C LEU A 484 -36.09 -11.37 -4.63
N ARG A 485 -36.31 -11.91 -5.84
CA ARG A 485 -35.99 -13.30 -6.16
C ARG A 485 -34.50 -13.59 -6.04
N GLN A 486 -33.66 -12.68 -6.55
CA GLN A 486 -32.20 -12.81 -6.47
C GLN A 486 -31.70 -12.75 -5.03
N VAL A 487 -32.27 -11.86 -4.21
CA VAL A 487 -31.95 -11.77 -2.77
C VAL A 487 -32.38 -13.05 -2.05
N ALA A 488 -33.59 -13.56 -2.29
CA ALA A 488 -34.06 -14.81 -1.69
C ALA A 488 -33.20 -16.02 -2.08
N ALA A 489 -32.79 -16.11 -3.36
CA ALA A 489 -31.87 -17.15 -3.82
C ALA A 489 -30.49 -17.05 -3.15
N ALA A 490 -29.97 -15.82 -2.97
CA ALA A 490 -28.72 -15.60 -2.27
C ALA A 490 -28.81 -16.01 -0.79
N LEU A 491 -29.91 -15.67 -0.10
CA LEU A 491 -30.14 -16.10 1.28
C LEU A 491 -30.30 -17.62 1.40
N SER A 492 -31.02 -18.27 0.47
CA SER A 492 -31.07 -19.74 0.40
C SER A 492 -29.68 -20.35 0.32
N HIS A 493 -28.80 -19.80 -0.53
CA HIS A 493 -27.41 -20.25 -0.64
C HIS A 493 -26.64 -20.15 0.68
N LEU A 494 -26.80 -19.04 1.43
CA LEU A 494 -26.21 -18.89 2.77
C LEU A 494 -26.77 -19.93 3.76
N HIS A 495 -28.10 -20.09 3.79
CA HIS A 495 -28.79 -20.99 4.70
C HIS A 495 -28.38 -22.45 4.48
N ASN A 496 -28.19 -22.85 3.22
CA ASN A 496 -27.68 -24.17 2.82
C ASN A 496 -26.23 -24.42 3.26
N LYS A 497 -25.48 -23.36 3.58
CA LYS A 497 -24.14 -23.43 4.18
C LYS A 497 -24.16 -23.31 5.72
N GLY A 498 -25.35 -23.29 6.33
CA GLY A 498 -25.51 -23.17 7.77
C GLY A 498 -25.18 -21.78 8.30
N LEU A 499 -25.30 -20.74 7.47
CA LEU A 499 -25.09 -19.34 7.83
C LEU A 499 -26.40 -18.57 7.82
N VAL A 500 -26.54 -17.61 8.72
CA VAL A 500 -27.63 -16.61 8.76
C VAL A 500 -27.01 -15.25 8.52
N HIS A 501 -27.54 -14.48 7.56
CA HIS A 501 -26.99 -13.17 7.22
C HIS A 501 -27.12 -12.20 8.40
N GLY A 502 -28.29 -12.13 9.03
CA GLY A 502 -28.55 -11.39 10.26
C GLY A 502 -28.66 -9.87 10.11
N ASN A 503 -28.56 -9.32 8.89
CA ASN A 503 -28.69 -7.89 8.64
C ASN A 503 -29.09 -7.58 7.18
N VAL A 504 -30.20 -8.16 6.72
CA VAL A 504 -30.66 -8.02 5.33
C VAL A 504 -31.36 -6.66 5.15
N THR A 505 -30.63 -5.69 4.60
CA THR A 505 -31.13 -4.34 4.29
C THR A 505 -30.83 -3.99 2.84
N MET A 506 -31.49 -2.95 2.30
CA MET A 506 -31.25 -2.51 0.92
C MET A 506 -29.83 -1.97 0.69
N ASP A 507 -29.17 -1.44 1.73
CA ASP A 507 -27.78 -0.97 1.64
C ASP A 507 -26.78 -2.13 1.59
N ASN A 508 -27.15 -3.30 2.12
CA ASN A 508 -26.35 -4.52 2.08
C ASN A 508 -26.57 -5.36 0.81
N ILE A 509 -27.20 -4.79 -0.21
CA ILE A 509 -27.44 -5.43 -1.51
C ILE A 509 -26.91 -4.51 -2.61
N LEU A 510 -25.99 -5.01 -3.44
CA LEU A 510 -25.31 -4.22 -4.46
C LEU A 510 -25.53 -4.80 -5.86
N ARG A 511 -25.81 -3.94 -6.84
CA ARG A 511 -26.06 -4.34 -8.23
C ARG A 511 -24.77 -4.49 -9.03
N TYR A 512 -24.60 -5.66 -9.63
CA TYR A 512 -23.64 -5.99 -10.70
C TYR A 512 -24.43 -6.38 -11.97
N SER A 513 -24.06 -7.46 -12.66
CA SER A 513 -24.94 -8.14 -13.64
C SER A 513 -26.26 -8.63 -12.99
N HIS A 514 -26.18 -8.98 -11.71
CA HIS A 514 -27.27 -9.39 -10.82
C HIS A 514 -27.07 -8.70 -9.46
N VAL A 515 -28.10 -8.63 -8.61
CA VAL A 515 -27.88 -8.15 -7.24
C VAL A 515 -27.20 -9.22 -6.40
N LYS A 516 -26.23 -8.80 -5.59
CA LYS A 516 -25.46 -9.66 -4.70
C LYS A 516 -25.49 -9.11 -3.28
N LEU A 517 -25.42 -10.01 -2.30
CA LEU A 517 -25.28 -9.64 -0.89
C LEU A 517 -23.87 -9.10 -0.64
N ILE A 518 -23.81 -7.99 0.08
CA ILE A 518 -22.58 -7.37 0.59
C ILE A 518 -22.64 -7.26 2.11
N ASP A 519 -21.48 -7.12 2.73
CA ASP A 519 -21.27 -7.04 4.18
C ASP A 519 -21.76 -8.26 5.00
N LEU A 520 -20.83 -9.14 5.34
CA LEU A 520 -21.09 -10.31 6.19
C LEU A 520 -20.71 -10.09 7.67
N ALA A 521 -20.53 -8.84 8.11
CA ALA A 521 -20.13 -8.54 9.49
C ALA A 521 -21.13 -9.09 10.52
N ALA A 522 -22.42 -9.06 10.21
CA ALA A 522 -23.49 -9.60 11.06
C ALA A 522 -23.69 -11.12 10.91
N THR A 523 -23.07 -11.74 9.91
CA THR A 523 -23.31 -13.15 9.59
C THR A 523 -22.85 -14.06 10.72
N THR A 524 -23.65 -15.07 11.04
CA THR A 524 -23.38 -16.03 12.10
C THR A 524 -23.76 -17.45 11.68
N LYS A 525 -23.24 -18.46 12.37
CA LYS A 525 -23.62 -19.86 12.13
C LYS A 525 -25.01 -20.09 12.73
N VAL A 526 -25.83 -20.91 12.07
CA VAL A 526 -27.15 -21.29 12.61
C VAL A 526 -26.99 -21.88 14.01
N GLY A 527 -27.82 -21.42 14.95
CA GLY A 527 -27.81 -21.86 16.35
C GLY A 527 -26.90 -21.08 17.29
N THR A 528 -26.00 -20.23 16.80
CA THR A 528 -25.23 -19.32 17.68
C THR A 528 -26.15 -18.24 18.24
N PRO A 529 -25.94 -17.73 19.47
CA PRO A 529 -26.73 -16.61 19.97
C PRO A 529 -26.67 -15.39 19.04
N ALA A 530 -27.84 -14.89 18.62
CA ALA A 530 -27.98 -13.77 17.70
C ALA A 530 -27.65 -12.43 18.37
N LEU A 531 -27.26 -11.44 17.57
CA LEU A 531 -26.99 -10.06 18.02
C LEU A 531 -26.01 -9.94 19.20
N GLY A 532 -24.95 -10.76 19.20
CA GLY A 532 -23.85 -10.62 20.15
C GLY A 532 -23.03 -9.35 19.91
N ASN A 533 -21.70 -9.48 19.87
CA ASN A 533 -20.80 -8.37 19.49
C ASN A 533 -20.99 -7.89 18.03
N ALA A 534 -22.01 -8.38 17.31
CA ALA A 534 -22.29 -8.04 15.92
C ALA A 534 -23.07 -6.72 15.80
N LYS A 535 -22.76 -5.92 14.78
CA LYS A 535 -23.55 -4.75 14.38
C LYS A 535 -24.82 -5.22 13.65
N PHE A 536 -25.97 -4.67 14.00
CA PHE A 536 -27.27 -5.02 13.40
C PHE A 536 -28.14 -3.77 13.25
N THR A 537 -29.13 -3.85 12.36
CA THR A 537 -30.12 -2.80 12.14
C THR A 537 -31.42 -3.15 12.86
N SER A 538 -31.89 -2.31 13.78
CA SER A 538 -33.08 -2.66 14.56
C SER A 538 -34.39 -2.64 13.78
N GLY A 539 -34.50 -1.83 12.72
CA GLY A 539 -35.71 -1.68 11.90
C GLY A 539 -36.19 -2.97 11.23
N ILE A 540 -35.32 -3.96 11.09
CA ILE A 540 -35.61 -5.26 10.47
C ILE A 540 -35.69 -6.41 11.48
N LEU A 541 -35.64 -6.13 12.78
CA LEU A 541 -35.67 -7.17 13.80
C LEU A 541 -37.08 -7.77 13.92
N PRO A 542 -37.19 -9.11 13.99
CA PRO A 542 -38.46 -9.77 14.20
C PRO A 542 -38.89 -9.68 15.68
N PRO A 543 -40.20 -9.90 15.99
CA PRO A 543 -40.75 -9.68 17.33
C PRO A 543 -40.06 -10.49 18.43
N GLU A 544 -39.59 -11.70 18.13
CA GLU A 544 -38.88 -12.56 19.08
C GLU A 544 -37.54 -11.98 19.57
N MET A 545 -36.98 -11.01 18.85
CA MET A 545 -35.75 -10.31 19.24
C MET A 545 -35.99 -9.20 20.25
N PHE A 546 -37.24 -8.94 20.63
CA PHE A 546 -37.59 -7.99 21.68
C PHE A 546 -37.95 -8.73 22.98
N TYR A 547 -37.74 -8.05 24.10
CA TYR A 547 -38.15 -8.53 25.41
C TYR A 547 -38.83 -7.40 26.18
N MET A 548 -39.95 -7.73 26.83
CA MET A 548 -40.67 -6.84 27.73
C MET A 548 -40.24 -7.14 29.16
N LEU A 549 -39.48 -6.21 29.76
CA LEU A 549 -39.05 -6.30 31.14
C LEU A 549 -40.27 -6.32 32.06
N ALA A 550 -40.41 -7.39 32.85
CA ALA A 550 -41.62 -7.68 33.60
C ALA A 550 -41.80 -6.79 34.84
N ASN A 551 -40.69 -6.32 35.43
CA ASN A 551 -40.67 -5.58 36.69
C ASN A 551 -39.40 -4.73 36.85
N ASP A 552 -39.38 -3.88 37.88
CA ASP A 552 -38.25 -3.00 38.20
C ASP A 552 -36.95 -3.75 38.51
N ALA A 553 -37.04 -5.02 38.96
CA ALA A 553 -35.86 -5.83 39.23
C ALA A 553 -35.17 -6.28 37.93
N GLU A 554 -35.93 -6.74 36.93
CA GLU A 554 -35.39 -7.04 35.59
C GLU A 554 -34.83 -5.79 34.92
N TYR A 555 -35.47 -4.64 35.09
CA TYR A 555 -34.96 -3.36 34.62
C TYR A 555 -33.61 -3.01 35.25
N ALA A 556 -33.51 -3.09 36.58
CA ALA A 556 -32.26 -2.82 37.30
C ALA A 556 -31.16 -3.81 36.90
N GLN A 557 -31.51 -5.09 36.72
CA GLN A 557 -30.59 -6.13 36.25
C GLN A 557 -30.05 -5.82 34.85
N TYR A 558 -30.92 -5.49 33.90
CA TYR A 558 -30.54 -5.10 32.53
C TYR A 558 -29.62 -3.87 32.54
N VAL A 559 -30.00 -2.84 33.29
CA VAL A 559 -29.22 -1.59 33.38
C VAL A 559 -27.86 -1.83 34.01
N SER A 560 -27.80 -2.64 35.07
CA SER A 560 -26.55 -3.04 35.71
C SER A 560 -25.62 -3.78 34.75
N TYR A 561 -26.15 -4.75 33.99
CA TYR A 561 -25.36 -5.51 33.01
C TYR A 561 -24.72 -4.59 31.96
N TRP A 562 -25.53 -3.75 31.31
CA TRP A 562 -25.04 -2.89 30.24
C TRP A 562 -24.16 -1.72 30.71
N HIS A 563 -24.27 -1.30 31.97
CA HIS A 563 -23.29 -0.39 32.56
C HIS A 563 -21.93 -1.07 32.77
N THR A 564 -21.92 -2.33 33.20
CA THR A 564 -20.68 -3.11 33.40
C THR A 564 -19.93 -3.34 32.07
N VAL A 565 -20.66 -3.64 30.99
CA VAL A 565 -20.04 -3.88 29.66
C VAL A 565 -19.92 -2.61 28.79
N GLY A 566 -20.24 -1.44 29.35
CA GLY A 566 -20.08 -0.14 28.67
C GLY A 566 -20.99 0.08 27.46
N GLY A 567 -22.20 -0.48 27.42
CA GLY A 567 -23.12 -0.37 26.28
C GLY A 567 -24.20 0.70 26.39
N LEU A 568 -24.66 1.04 27.60
CA LEU A 568 -25.86 1.88 27.77
C LEU A 568 -25.67 3.38 27.55
N LYS A 569 -24.44 3.90 27.68
CA LYS A 569 -24.19 5.36 27.65
C LYS A 569 -24.20 5.95 26.23
N ASP A 570 -23.86 5.14 25.23
CA ASP A 570 -23.60 5.62 23.86
C ASP A 570 -24.58 5.04 22.82
N ASP A 571 -25.58 4.25 23.24
CA ASP A 571 -26.47 3.53 22.32
C ASP A 571 -27.96 3.62 22.73
N ASP A 572 -28.69 4.53 22.10
CA ASP A 572 -30.14 4.75 22.28
C ASP A 572 -30.97 3.49 21.95
N LEU A 573 -30.42 2.58 21.15
CA LEU A 573 -31.08 1.31 20.83
C LEU A 573 -31.14 0.39 22.05
N LEU A 574 -30.07 0.34 22.83
CA LEU A 574 -29.98 -0.50 24.03
C LEU A 574 -30.71 0.13 25.22
N GLN A 575 -31.09 1.41 25.17
CA GLN A 575 -31.88 2.01 26.23
C GLN A 575 -33.30 1.43 26.28
N PRO A 576 -33.78 0.98 27.45
CA PRO A 576 -35.14 0.52 27.60
C PRO A 576 -36.13 1.65 27.29
N HIS A 577 -37.17 1.36 26.49
CA HIS A 577 -38.26 2.30 26.26
C HIS A 577 -39.60 1.62 26.46
N SER A 578 -40.44 2.17 27.32
CA SER A 578 -41.70 1.54 27.73
C SER A 578 -41.54 0.08 28.18
N ASN A 579 -40.44 -0.21 28.90
CA ASN A 579 -40.00 -1.54 29.34
C ASN A 579 -39.65 -2.53 28.22
N VAL A 580 -39.47 -2.06 26.99
CA VAL A 580 -39.04 -2.90 25.86
C VAL A 580 -37.55 -2.74 25.62
N VAL A 581 -36.86 -3.85 25.49
CA VAL A 581 -35.43 -3.94 25.15
C VAL A 581 -35.21 -4.91 23.99
N VAL A 582 -34.09 -4.78 23.30
CA VAL A 582 -33.63 -5.77 22.33
C VAL A 582 -32.89 -6.89 23.07
N ARG A 583 -33.12 -8.13 22.67
CA ARG A 583 -32.37 -9.30 23.12
C ARG A 583 -31.01 -9.32 22.43
N SER A 584 -30.02 -8.74 23.08
CA SER A 584 -28.63 -8.66 22.61
C SER A 584 -27.67 -8.87 23.78
N PHE A 585 -26.39 -9.04 23.50
CA PHE A 585 -25.38 -9.23 24.54
C PHE A 585 -24.01 -8.74 24.07
N ARG A 586 -23.11 -8.46 25.02
CA ARG A 586 -21.72 -8.10 24.74
C ARG A 586 -20.78 -8.89 25.63
N HIS A 587 -19.70 -9.43 25.06
CA HIS A 587 -18.63 -10.05 25.83
C HIS A 587 -17.52 -9.03 26.12
N LEU A 588 -17.11 -8.93 27.39
CA LEU A 588 -15.95 -8.13 27.82
C LEU A 588 -14.62 -8.79 27.41
N ILE A 589 -14.58 -10.12 27.41
CA ILE A 589 -13.42 -10.96 27.08
C ILE A 589 -13.93 -12.15 26.24
N PRO A 590 -13.23 -12.60 25.17
CA PRO A 590 -13.68 -13.68 24.30
C PRO A 590 -14.01 -15.02 25.01
N ASP A 591 -13.40 -15.28 26.17
CA ASP A 591 -13.58 -16.53 26.94
C ASP A 591 -14.64 -16.45 28.04
N ASP A 592 -15.28 -15.30 28.23
CA ASP A 592 -16.28 -15.11 29.28
C ASP A 592 -17.68 -15.51 28.79
N GLN A 593 -17.90 -16.83 28.72
CA GLN A 593 -19.13 -17.39 28.21
C GLN A 593 -20.31 -17.25 29.16
N ASP A 594 -20.12 -16.90 30.44
CA ASP A 594 -21.21 -16.92 31.43
C ASP A 594 -21.76 -15.52 31.77
N HIS A 595 -21.08 -14.43 31.42
CA HIS A 595 -21.55 -13.07 31.76
C HIS A 595 -22.92 -12.71 31.18
N HIS A 596 -23.30 -13.28 30.03
CA HIS A 596 -24.63 -13.08 29.44
C HIS A 596 -25.75 -13.74 30.25
N MET A 597 -25.45 -14.67 31.16
CA MET A 597 -26.42 -15.27 32.09
C MET A 597 -26.93 -14.26 33.14
N MET A 598 -26.31 -13.07 33.23
CA MET A 598 -26.77 -11.98 34.07
C MET A 598 -27.88 -11.14 33.42
N LEU A 599 -28.25 -11.39 32.17
CA LEU A 599 -29.38 -10.73 31.51
C LEU A 599 -30.73 -11.29 32.00
N PRO A 600 -31.81 -10.48 32.03
CA PRO A 600 -33.13 -10.92 32.49
C PRO A 600 -33.88 -11.77 31.45
N TYR A 601 -33.25 -12.14 30.34
CA TYR A 601 -33.87 -12.87 29.24
C TYR A 601 -32.95 -13.93 28.66
N GLN A 602 -33.55 -14.92 28.00
CA GLN A 602 -32.82 -15.91 27.20
C GLN A 602 -32.44 -15.32 25.84
N LEU A 603 -31.23 -15.63 25.38
CA LEU A 603 -30.75 -15.25 24.06
C LEU A 603 -31.49 -16.05 22.98
N VAL A 604 -31.74 -15.40 21.85
CA VAL A 604 -32.38 -16.03 20.69
C VAL A 604 -31.29 -16.62 19.79
N PRO A 605 -31.32 -17.92 19.46
CA PRO A 605 -30.37 -18.49 18.52
C PRO A 605 -30.61 -17.96 17.10
N SER A 606 -29.54 -17.69 16.37
CA SER A 606 -29.58 -17.29 14.97
C SER A 606 -30.28 -18.36 14.14
N SER A 607 -31.27 -17.96 13.35
CA SER A 607 -32.02 -18.89 12.48
C SER A 607 -32.37 -18.25 11.13
N PRO A 608 -32.52 -19.06 10.07
CA PRO A 608 -33.00 -18.59 8.77
C PRO A 608 -34.30 -17.78 8.81
N ALA A 609 -35.15 -18.01 9.82
CA ALA A 609 -36.41 -17.29 10.01
C ALA A 609 -36.21 -15.79 10.30
N GLN A 610 -35.06 -15.39 10.83
CA GLN A 610 -34.72 -13.98 11.04
C GLN A 610 -34.48 -13.27 9.70
N ASP A 611 -33.73 -13.91 8.79
CA ASP A 611 -33.52 -13.40 7.43
C ASP A 611 -34.84 -13.39 6.63
N ALA A 612 -35.74 -14.35 6.87
CA ALA A 612 -37.07 -14.37 6.25
C ALA A 612 -37.91 -13.16 6.66
N TRP A 613 -37.92 -12.81 7.94
CA TRP A 613 -38.58 -11.59 8.40
C TRP A 613 -37.95 -10.34 7.81
N ALA A 614 -36.61 -10.25 7.82
CA ALA A 614 -35.91 -9.10 7.26
C ALA A 614 -36.17 -8.93 5.74
N LEU A 615 -36.23 -10.02 4.98
CA LEU A 615 -36.68 -10.02 3.58
C LEU A 615 -38.14 -9.55 3.46
N GLY A 616 -39.01 -9.94 4.38
CA GLY A 616 -40.38 -9.46 4.47
C GLY A 616 -40.46 -7.94 4.68
N CYS A 617 -39.67 -7.38 5.60
CA CYS A 617 -39.57 -5.93 5.80
C CYS A 617 -39.07 -5.22 4.54
N LEU A 618 -38.02 -5.76 3.91
CA LEU A 618 -37.45 -5.21 2.67
C LEU A 618 -38.48 -5.25 1.53
N MET A 619 -39.19 -6.37 1.35
CA MET A 619 -40.24 -6.51 0.35
C MET A 619 -41.40 -5.55 0.61
N PHE A 620 -41.83 -5.42 1.88
CA PHE A 620 -42.89 -4.50 2.26
C PHE A 620 -42.52 -3.06 1.87
N GLU A 621 -41.29 -2.64 2.15
CA GLU A 621 -40.81 -1.30 1.77
C GLU A 621 -40.72 -1.12 0.25
N MET A 622 -40.20 -2.10 -0.48
CA MET A 622 -40.11 -2.01 -1.94
C MET A 622 -41.46 -1.99 -2.66
N VAL A 623 -42.48 -2.65 -2.10
CA VAL A 623 -43.81 -2.77 -2.74
C VAL A 623 -44.76 -1.66 -2.28
N SER A 624 -44.71 -1.25 -1.01
CA SER A 624 -45.61 -0.22 -0.46
C SER A 624 -45.00 1.19 -0.44
N GLY A 625 -43.67 1.31 -0.49
CA GLY A 625 -42.96 2.57 -0.25
C GLY A 625 -42.91 2.99 1.22
N MET A 626 -43.37 2.13 2.15
CA MET A 626 -43.43 2.39 3.58
C MET A 626 -42.57 1.39 4.35
N GLN A 627 -41.96 1.84 5.44
CA GLN A 627 -41.29 0.92 6.37
C GLN A 627 -42.33 0.22 7.27
N LEU A 628 -42.14 -1.07 7.53
CA LEU A 628 -43.03 -1.83 8.42
C LEU A 628 -43.07 -1.23 9.83
N VAL A 629 -41.90 -0.81 10.33
CA VAL A 629 -41.73 -0.03 11.56
C VAL A 629 -40.93 1.23 11.20
N PRO A 630 -41.40 2.44 11.53
CA PRO A 630 -40.68 3.66 11.18
C PRO A 630 -39.32 3.78 11.87
N THR A 631 -38.28 4.10 11.10
CA THR A 631 -36.90 4.24 11.59
C THR A 631 -36.36 5.66 11.45
N ASN A 632 -35.20 5.92 12.06
CA ASN A 632 -34.39 7.10 11.76
C ASN A 632 -33.57 6.91 10.46
N ARG A 633 -32.66 7.86 10.18
CA ARG A 633 -31.76 7.81 9.00
C ARG A 633 -30.78 6.64 9.03
N ASP A 634 -30.43 6.16 10.22
CA ASP A 634 -29.53 5.03 10.45
C ASP A 634 -30.27 3.68 10.47
N GLN A 635 -31.57 3.69 10.12
CA GLN A 635 -32.46 2.51 10.11
C GLN A 635 -32.72 1.92 11.50
N GLU A 636 -32.51 2.72 12.54
CA GLU A 636 -32.83 2.35 13.91
C GLU A 636 -34.27 2.72 14.27
N ILE A 637 -34.96 1.82 14.98
CA ILE A 637 -36.32 2.01 15.47
C ILE A 637 -36.34 3.19 16.45
N LEU A 638 -37.21 4.15 16.20
CA LEU A 638 -37.41 5.26 17.13
C LEU A 638 -37.99 4.74 18.45
N PRO A 639 -37.57 5.25 19.63
CA PRO A 639 -37.97 4.71 20.93
C PRO A 639 -39.48 4.47 21.09
N ARG A 640 -40.30 5.42 20.61
CA ARG A 640 -41.78 5.36 20.64
C ARG A 640 -42.39 4.17 19.87
N PHE A 641 -41.67 3.59 18.90
CA PHE A 641 -42.12 2.48 18.08
C PHE A 641 -41.56 1.12 18.54
N LYS A 642 -40.66 1.06 19.53
CA LYS A 642 -40.12 -0.22 20.07
C LYS A 642 -41.23 -1.15 20.56
N ARG A 643 -42.26 -0.60 21.23
CA ARG A 643 -43.41 -1.39 21.68
C ARG A 643 -44.20 -1.98 20.52
N MET A 644 -44.40 -1.21 19.44
CA MET A 644 -45.08 -1.70 18.25
C MET A 644 -44.33 -2.88 17.61
N ALA A 645 -43.01 -2.75 17.48
CA ALA A 645 -42.16 -3.82 16.94
C ALA A 645 -42.21 -5.11 17.77
N ALA A 646 -42.31 -4.98 19.10
CA ALA A 646 -42.33 -6.12 20.03
C ALA A 646 -43.70 -6.80 20.17
N THR A 647 -44.81 -6.14 19.83
CA THR A 647 -46.17 -6.63 20.13
C THR A 647 -47.04 -6.87 18.91
N TRP A 648 -46.43 -7.17 17.75
CA TRP A 648 -47.18 -7.59 16.58
C TRP A 648 -47.98 -8.87 16.87
N THR A 649 -49.21 -8.95 16.33
CA THR A 649 -49.95 -10.21 16.18
C THR A 649 -50.12 -10.48 14.70
N ASP A 650 -50.33 -11.75 14.33
CA ASP A 650 -50.53 -12.11 12.94
C ASP A 650 -51.74 -11.35 12.36
N GLU A 651 -52.86 -11.22 13.10
CA GLU A 651 -54.04 -10.48 12.62
C GLU A 651 -53.73 -9.01 12.35
N ALA A 652 -52.95 -8.37 13.22
CA ALA A 652 -52.55 -6.97 13.07
C ALA A 652 -51.62 -6.79 11.85
N LEU A 653 -50.67 -7.70 11.65
CA LEU A 653 -49.77 -7.70 10.48
C LEU A 653 -50.55 -7.91 9.19
N HIS A 654 -51.42 -8.91 9.12
CA HIS A 654 -52.22 -9.21 7.93
C HIS A 654 -53.10 -8.01 7.54
N LYS A 655 -53.76 -7.40 8.53
CA LYS A 655 -54.55 -6.19 8.31
C LYS A 655 -53.68 -5.05 7.79
N TYR A 656 -52.52 -4.80 8.39
CA TYR A 656 -51.63 -3.73 7.99
C TYR A 656 -51.06 -3.93 6.57
N ILE A 657 -50.69 -5.17 6.23
CA ILE A 657 -50.23 -5.54 4.89
C ILE A 657 -51.34 -5.32 3.86
N HIS A 658 -52.55 -5.83 4.12
CA HIS A 658 -53.70 -5.68 3.22
C HIS A 658 -54.10 -4.21 3.01
N GLU A 659 -53.98 -3.35 4.02
CA GLU A 659 -54.26 -1.92 3.89
C GLU A 659 -53.16 -1.15 3.15
N SER A 660 -51.94 -1.69 3.09
CA SER A 660 -50.73 -1.01 2.59
C SER A 660 -50.26 -1.49 1.23
N VAL A 661 -50.56 -2.74 0.85
CA VAL A 661 -50.05 -3.41 -0.35
C VAL A 661 -51.20 -3.68 -1.31
N LEU A 662 -51.10 -3.12 -2.52
CA LEU A 662 -52.15 -3.22 -3.55
C LEU A 662 -52.11 -4.52 -4.35
N ASP A 663 -50.97 -5.21 -4.39
CA ASP A 663 -50.79 -6.47 -5.11
C ASP A 663 -51.11 -7.65 -4.18
N ASP A 664 -52.23 -8.32 -4.44
CA ASP A 664 -52.71 -9.46 -3.63
C ASP A 664 -51.70 -10.61 -3.55
N VAL A 665 -50.94 -10.86 -4.63
CA VAL A 665 -49.95 -11.95 -4.67
C VAL A 665 -48.72 -11.58 -3.85
N ALA A 666 -48.32 -10.30 -3.90
CA ALA A 666 -47.26 -9.77 -3.03
C ALA A 666 -47.70 -9.79 -1.56
N GLY A 667 -48.94 -9.39 -1.26
CA GLY A 667 -49.53 -9.44 0.07
C GLY A 667 -49.58 -10.85 0.64
N GLU A 668 -49.94 -11.85 -0.16
CA GLU A 668 -49.92 -13.26 0.26
C GLU A 668 -48.52 -13.72 0.67
N LEU A 669 -47.49 -13.39 -0.12
CA LEU A 669 -46.11 -13.75 0.23
C LEU A 669 -45.65 -13.02 1.50
N LEU A 670 -45.97 -11.73 1.63
CA LEU A 670 -45.65 -10.94 2.83
C LEU A 670 -46.28 -11.54 4.09
N CYS A 671 -47.54 -11.98 4.03
CA CYS A 671 -48.21 -12.65 5.16
C CYS A 671 -47.56 -13.98 5.55
N LYS A 672 -46.80 -14.62 4.65
CA LYS A 672 -46.04 -15.85 4.93
C LYS A 672 -44.59 -15.61 5.37
N LEU A 673 -44.05 -14.42 5.13
CA LEU A 673 -42.73 -13.98 5.60
C LEU A 673 -42.81 -13.29 6.96
N LEU A 674 -43.79 -12.39 7.12
CA LEU A 674 -44.05 -11.59 8.31
C LEU A 674 -45.04 -12.31 9.24
N VAL A 675 -44.59 -13.46 9.76
CA VAL A 675 -45.32 -14.27 10.76
C VAL A 675 -44.63 -14.12 12.10
N VAL A 676 -45.41 -13.94 13.17
CA VAL A 676 -44.86 -13.74 14.53
C VAL A 676 -44.09 -14.99 14.99
N ASP A 677 -44.66 -16.19 14.80
CA ASP A 677 -43.96 -17.45 15.10
C ASP A 677 -42.87 -17.72 14.05
N PRO A 678 -41.57 -17.71 14.42
CA PRO A 678 -40.47 -17.96 13.48
C PRO A 678 -40.54 -19.35 12.83
N ALA A 679 -41.14 -20.35 13.48
CA ALA A 679 -41.23 -21.71 12.94
C ALA A 679 -42.22 -21.82 11.75
N GLN A 680 -43.12 -20.86 11.61
CA GLN A 680 -44.14 -20.83 10.55
C GLN A 680 -43.72 -19.98 9.33
N ARG A 681 -42.59 -19.28 9.40
CA ARG A 681 -42.08 -18.49 8.28
C ARG A 681 -41.58 -19.41 7.16
N LEU A 682 -41.83 -19.03 5.91
CA LEU A 682 -41.33 -19.78 4.76
C LEU A 682 -39.80 -19.85 4.73
N SER A 683 -39.27 -20.99 4.30
CA SER A 683 -37.85 -21.10 3.96
C SER A 683 -37.55 -20.33 2.67
N MET A 684 -36.30 -19.90 2.48
CA MET A 684 -35.91 -19.17 1.27
C MET A 684 -36.15 -19.98 -0.02
N ASP A 685 -36.02 -21.31 0.01
CA ASP A 685 -36.34 -22.16 -1.14
C ASP A 685 -37.84 -22.12 -1.49
N GLN A 686 -38.71 -22.14 -0.46
CA GLN A 686 -40.15 -22.00 -0.66
C GLN A 686 -40.53 -20.59 -1.13
N VAL A 687 -39.81 -19.56 -0.66
CA VAL A 687 -39.98 -18.19 -1.12
C VAL A 687 -39.64 -18.08 -2.60
N VAL A 688 -38.47 -18.58 -3.03
CA VAL A 688 -38.06 -18.55 -4.45
C VAL A 688 -39.06 -19.30 -5.36
N ALA A 689 -39.67 -20.37 -4.86
CA ALA A 689 -40.69 -21.14 -5.57
C ALA A 689 -42.11 -20.54 -5.50
N HIS A 690 -42.31 -19.41 -4.82
CA HIS A 690 -43.63 -18.79 -4.67
C HIS A 690 -44.11 -18.17 -5.98
N ARG A 691 -45.43 -18.26 -6.23
CA ARG A 691 -46.09 -17.74 -7.45
C ARG A 691 -45.91 -16.25 -7.72
N TYR A 692 -45.50 -15.49 -6.70
CA TYR A 692 -45.12 -14.07 -6.86
C TYR A 692 -43.96 -13.90 -7.85
N PHE A 693 -43.12 -14.91 -7.99
CA PHE A 693 -41.97 -14.93 -8.88
C PHE A 693 -42.23 -15.56 -10.25
N ASP A 694 -43.48 -15.98 -10.53
CA ASP A 694 -43.88 -16.52 -11.83
C ASP A 694 -44.12 -15.39 -12.83
N VAL A 695 -43.40 -15.45 -13.96
CA VAL A 695 -43.25 -14.37 -14.96
C VAL A 695 -44.59 -13.92 -15.60
N GLN A 696 -45.68 -14.67 -15.45
CA GLN A 696 -46.97 -14.40 -16.13
C GLN A 696 -47.90 -13.40 -15.42
N VAL A 697 -47.67 -13.04 -14.15
CA VAL A 697 -48.57 -12.12 -13.42
C VAL A 697 -48.21 -10.64 -13.65
N ALA A 698 -47.00 -10.35 -14.11
CA ALA A 698 -46.49 -8.99 -14.24
C ALA A 698 -47.06 -8.17 -15.44
N THR A 699 -47.80 -8.79 -16.35
CA THR A 699 -48.28 -8.15 -17.59
C THR A 699 -49.73 -7.64 -17.55
N THR A 700 -50.46 -7.79 -16.43
CA THR A 700 -51.90 -7.40 -16.38
C THR A 700 -52.22 -6.16 -15.56
N GLY A 701 -51.24 -5.56 -14.87
CA GLY A 701 -51.44 -4.39 -14.01
C GLY A 701 -51.00 -3.07 -14.63
N ASP A 702 -51.49 -2.74 -15.83
CA ASP A 702 -51.12 -1.52 -16.54
C ASP A 702 -51.84 -0.27 -15.99
N ASP A 703 -51.09 0.83 -15.87
CA ASP A 703 -51.45 2.22 -15.51
C ASP A 703 -52.16 2.57 -14.18
N ARG A 704 -52.99 1.72 -13.58
CA ARG A 704 -53.77 2.11 -12.37
C ARG A 704 -52.97 2.16 -11.06
N THR A 705 -51.95 1.32 -10.91
CA THR A 705 -51.06 1.28 -9.74
C THR A 705 -50.12 2.49 -9.69
N ARG A 706 -49.76 3.05 -10.85
CA ARG A 706 -48.86 4.20 -10.98
C ARG A 706 -49.49 5.50 -10.45
N GLU A 707 -50.78 5.74 -10.75
CA GLU A 707 -51.51 6.89 -10.19
C GLU A 707 -51.86 6.70 -8.70
N GLY A 708 -52.11 5.45 -8.26
CA GLY A 708 -52.42 5.13 -6.86
C GLY A 708 -51.26 5.38 -5.90
N ILE A 709 -50.05 4.93 -6.26
CA ILE A 709 -48.84 5.10 -5.43
C ILE A 709 -48.41 6.57 -5.38
N VAL A 710 -48.49 7.30 -6.51
CA VAL A 710 -48.17 8.74 -6.55
C VAL A 710 -49.21 9.58 -5.78
N ARG A 711 -50.50 9.24 -5.84
CA ARG A 711 -51.54 9.93 -5.06
C ARG A 711 -51.47 9.62 -3.56
N ALA A 712 -51.17 8.38 -3.17
CA ALA A 712 -51.02 8.01 -1.76
C ALA A 712 -49.80 8.69 -1.10
N ALA A 713 -48.68 8.79 -1.82
CA ALA A 713 -47.49 9.52 -1.37
C ALA A 713 -47.74 11.05 -1.32
N ALA A 714 -48.43 11.62 -2.32
CA ALA A 714 -48.73 13.05 -2.36
C ALA A 714 -49.76 13.50 -1.32
N GLN A 715 -50.77 12.69 -0.99
CA GLN A 715 -51.78 13.04 0.02
C GLN A 715 -51.26 12.98 1.46
N ARG A 716 -50.17 12.23 1.74
CA ARG A 716 -49.67 12.07 3.12
C ARG A 716 -48.44 12.90 3.46
N HIS A 717 -47.79 13.53 2.48
CA HIS A 717 -46.81 14.60 2.75
C HIS A 717 -47.44 15.86 3.37
N LEU A 718 -48.78 15.94 3.40
CA LEU A 718 -49.54 16.98 4.10
C LEU A 718 -49.90 16.61 5.56
N LEU A 719 -49.55 15.42 6.04
CA LEU A 719 -49.87 14.92 7.40
C LEU A 719 -48.65 14.50 8.23
N THR A 720 -47.44 14.68 7.70
CA THR A 720 -46.17 14.76 8.45
C THR A 720 -45.77 16.21 8.57
#